data_AF-A0A8T1MLV3-F1
#
_entry.id   AF-A0A8T1MLV3-F1
#
_cell.length_a   1.000
_cell.length_b   1.000
_cell.length_c   1.000
_cell.angle_alpha   90.00
_cell.angle_beta   90.00
_cell.angle_gamma   90.00
#
_symmetry.space_group_name_H-M   'P 1'
#
loop_
_entity.id
_entity.type
_entity.pdbx_description
1 polymer ?
#
loop_
_entity_poly.entity_id
_entity_poly.type
_entity_poly.pdbx_seq_one_letter_code
_entity_poly.pdbx_strand_id
1 'polypeptide(L)'
;MDVRRDLQRKIDDALARNNEEHAEKQRRAIEEVTQIETNRNEQMLVVKQAIIDELERKLREAQQLLSKHQADFESERRNFEVKCNELKGLQKQIGYKDSELTKLQAQLEQVKISTERSTEAICEERWRNEVAAHREQAKQHARTICVLEDRLMKLAKQAKETKTEIQRLKRQNSELQSEHKMLESRFGETQQLLSSARRKSSEDLTDRQRQISANGEYPIRQKEVEFMQLEISRLKQLLDDRDVLIESLRADLRGARAQLSDLRGELSEAQKEEVECAVEFGKRVSAELTDAKAKLSQQENVIQGLRDQTAEKDTNLKKQVAAIEELRKTMTAQEEEISRLTELLESERSKQSKTLSKNQSLKKTAEDLAALGSECRGERHREIIEKQRDALCQLRQQLQEQSYLGRGGDQSEQPREVASLRREIAELRSQQIMSEVLPSLPGPQGQRMMALDKGWSASDEGYSTCRCERTKVDTATDVLHVSEEGYLDLVKSIAEQLQLGTLPGQRSLTYASALDRDTLQRERRQVIDLLRQRIAALQEQVHRKEQLLANYERDMCRLTQAEALVALKGEQIENMFSNLRSKESEISLLRHALKQTREELMEEKRLFAAKKGRTTKTSQQIRAISSAARRKESHGSPQSSSGTEQRKKEPLKKQQCESKILRNERCRYERRYSGGTEEITNLRPDAL
;
A
#
# COMPACT_ATOMS: atom_id res chain seq x y z
N MET A 1 114.96 -84.82 -9.35
CA MET A 1 114.64 -83.47 -9.88
C MET A 1 113.28 -83.43 -10.57
N ASP A 2 112.84 -84.49 -11.26
CA ASP A 2 111.57 -84.47 -12.01
C ASP A 2 110.29 -84.51 -11.15
N VAL A 3 110.27 -85.22 -10.02
CA VAL A 3 109.10 -85.29 -9.13
C VAL A 3 108.70 -83.94 -8.54
N ARG A 4 109.67 -83.06 -8.23
CA ARG A 4 109.41 -81.70 -7.74
C ARG A 4 108.80 -80.81 -8.84
N ARG A 5 109.24 -80.96 -10.09
CA ARG A 5 108.67 -80.20 -11.22
C ARG A 5 107.25 -80.65 -11.54
N ASP A 6 106.96 -81.94 -11.45
CA ASP A 6 105.60 -82.46 -11.68
C ASP A 6 104.61 -82.06 -10.57
N LEU A 7 105.05 -82.02 -9.30
CA LEU A 7 104.25 -81.50 -8.21
C LEU A 7 104.01 -79.99 -8.35
N GLN A 8 105.03 -79.22 -8.76
CA GLN A 8 104.88 -77.79 -9.02
C GLN A 8 103.87 -77.53 -10.14
N ARG A 9 103.95 -78.26 -11.27
CA ARG A 9 102.96 -78.13 -12.36
C ARG A 9 101.54 -78.46 -11.90
N LYS A 10 101.35 -79.51 -11.08
CA LYS A 10 100.02 -79.84 -10.55
C LYS A 10 99.46 -78.76 -9.61
N ILE A 11 100.31 -78.13 -8.82
CA ILE A 11 99.93 -77.00 -7.97
C ILE A 11 99.56 -75.78 -8.83
N ASP A 12 100.39 -75.46 -9.84
CA ASP A 12 100.15 -74.34 -10.75
C ASP A 12 98.87 -74.55 -11.58
N ASP A 13 98.61 -75.77 -12.06
CA ASP A 13 97.37 -76.14 -12.77
C ASP A 13 96.14 -76.06 -11.85
N ALA A 14 96.25 -76.48 -10.59
CA ALA A 14 95.16 -76.39 -9.62
C ALA A 14 94.87 -74.94 -9.22
N LEU A 15 95.92 -74.12 -9.09
CA LEU A 15 95.79 -72.67 -8.86
C LEU A 15 95.18 -71.97 -10.08
N ALA A 16 95.57 -72.34 -11.30
CA ALA A 16 95.00 -71.80 -12.53
C ALA A 16 93.50 -72.13 -12.64
N ARG A 17 93.10 -73.38 -12.41
CA ARG A 17 91.69 -73.79 -12.40
C ARG A 17 90.88 -73.07 -11.31
N ASN A 18 91.44 -72.94 -10.11
CA ASN A 18 90.76 -72.23 -9.02
C ASN A 18 90.61 -70.73 -9.34
N ASN A 19 91.65 -70.11 -9.91
CA ASN A 19 91.59 -68.72 -10.37
C ASN A 19 90.58 -68.52 -11.51
N GLU A 20 90.50 -69.44 -12.47
CA GLU A 20 89.48 -69.43 -13.53
C GLU A 20 88.07 -69.60 -12.96
N GLU A 21 87.87 -70.54 -12.03
CA GLU A 21 86.58 -70.76 -11.37
C GLU A 21 86.17 -69.54 -10.52
N HIS A 22 87.13 -68.90 -9.84
CA HIS A 22 86.90 -67.65 -9.11
C HIS A 22 86.56 -66.50 -10.06
N ALA A 23 87.27 -66.37 -11.18
CA ALA A 23 87.00 -65.35 -12.19
C ALA A 23 85.62 -65.57 -12.86
N GLU A 24 85.22 -66.82 -13.08
CA GLU A 24 83.87 -67.15 -13.56
C GLU A 24 82.80 -66.82 -12.52
N LYS A 25 83.00 -67.17 -11.24
CA LYS A 25 82.07 -66.78 -10.17
C LYS A 25 81.94 -65.26 -10.05
N GLN A 26 83.05 -64.53 -10.18
CA GLN A 26 83.04 -63.07 -10.21
C GLN A 26 82.30 -62.53 -11.44
N ARG A 27 82.53 -63.08 -12.64
CA ARG A 27 81.80 -62.70 -13.86
C ARG A 27 80.29 -62.93 -13.72
N ARG A 28 79.88 -64.10 -13.22
CA ARG A 28 78.45 -64.41 -12.98
C ARG A 28 77.82 -63.48 -11.94
N ALA A 29 78.53 -63.16 -10.86
CA ALA A 29 78.04 -62.22 -9.86
C ALA A 29 77.90 -60.79 -10.42
N ILE A 30 78.84 -60.35 -11.26
CA ILE A 30 78.75 -59.06 -11.96
C ILE A 30 77.56 -59.07 -12.92
N GLU A 31 77.40 -60.11 -13.73
CA GLU A 31 76.27 -60.27 -14.65
C GLU A 31 74.92 -60.23 -13.90
N GLU A 32 74.79 -60.96 -12.79
CA GLU A 32 73.59 -60.95 -11.96
C GLU A 32 73.28 -59.56 -11.39
N VAL A 33 74.30 -58.85 -10.87
CA VAL A 33 74.13 -57.46 -10.38
C VAL A 33 73.72 -56.54 -11.53
N THR A 34 74.34 -56.66 -12.71
CA THR A 34 73.96 -55.85 -13.87
C THR A 34 72.53 -56.15 -14.34
N GLN A 35 72.08 -57.40 -14.27
CA GLN A 35 70.71 -57.78 -14.59
C GLN A 35 69.71 -57.21 -13.58
N ILE A 36 70.04 -57.24 -12.29
CA ILE A 36 69.19 -56.64 -11.24
C ILE A 36 69.12 -55.12 -11.41
N GLU A 37 70.24 -54.46 -11.70
CA GLU A 37 70.26 -53.01 -11.92
C GLU A 37 69.50 -52.60 -13.19
N THR A 38 69.64 -53.35 -14.29
CA THR A 38 68.88 -53.09 -15.53
C THR A 38 67.38 -53.29 -15.29
N ASN A 39 66.95 -54.40 -14.69
CA ASN A 39 65.56 -54.64 -14.33
C ASN A 39 64.99 -53.54 -13.40
N ARG A 40 65.78 -53.08 -12.42
CA ARG A 40 65.39 -51.97 -11.52
C ARG A 40 65.24 -50.65 -12.28
N ASN A 41 66.15 -50.37 -13.21
CA ASN A 41 66.10 -49.17 -14.05
C ASN A 41 64.89 -49.19 -14.98
N GLU A 42 64.56 -50.33 -15.58
CA GLU A 42 63.36 -50.51 -16.41
C GLU A 42 62.08 -50.30 -15.60
N GLN A 43 61.96 -50.91 -14.42
CA GLN A 43 60.81 -50.69 -13.53
C GLN A 43 60.67 -49.22 -13.14
N MET A 44 61.78 -48.56 -12.83
CA MET A 44 61.80 -47.13 -12.50
C MET A 44 61.35 -46.27 -13.68
N LEU A 45 61.74 -46.59 -14.91
CA LEU A 45 61.29 -45.91 -16.13
C LEU A 45 59.78 -46.08 -16.33
N VAL A 46 59.24 -47.29 -16.15
CA VAL A 46 57.80 -47.55 -16.25
C VAL A 46 57.01 -46.71 -15.23
N VAL A 47 57.49 -46.65 -13.98
CA VAL A 47 56.84 -45.84 -12.93
C VAL A 47 56.91 -44.35 -13.28
N LYS A 48 58.05 -43.85 -13.77
CA LYS A 48 58.17 -42.46 -14.22
C LYS A 48 57.24 -42.15 -15.39
N GLN A 49 57.14 -43.04 -16.36
CA GLN A 49 56.24 -42.86 -17.51
C GLN A 49 54.78 -42.80 -17.05
N ALA A 50 54.35 -43.71 -16.18
CA ALA A 50 53.00 -43.68 -15.62
C ALA A 50 52.69 -42.37 -14.85
N ILE A 51 53.67 -41.82 -14.13
CA ILE A 51 53.52 -40.52 -13.46
C ILE A 51 53.39 -39.37 -14.48
N ILE A 52 54.18 -39.39 -15.56
CA ILE A 52 54.11 -38.39 -16.63
C ILE A 52 52.73 -38.43 -17.29
N ASP A 53 52.26 -39.61 -17.69
CA ASP A 53 50.97 -39.79 -18.37
C ASP A 53 49.81 -39.28 -17.50
N GLU A 54 49.86 -39.54 -16.18
CA GLU A 54 48.88 -39.06 -15.22
C GLU A 54 48.92 -37.53 -15.03
N LEU A 55 50.11 -36.93 -15.03
CA LEU A 55 50.25 -35.46 -14.99
C LEU A 55 49.76 -34.81 -16.28
N GLU A 56 50.03 -35.42 -17.44
CA GLU A 56 49.52 -34.96 -18.74
C GLU A 56 47.99 -35.08 -18.84
N ARG A 57 47.40 -36.14 -18.28
CA ARG A 57 45.94 -36.28 -18.16
C ARG A 57 45.36 -35.14 -17.31
N LYS A 58 45.91 -34.90 -16.12
CA LYS A 58 45.47 -33.80 -15.24
C LYS A 58 45.64 -32.42 -15.88
N LEU A 59 46.73 -32.21 -16.63
CA LEU A 59 46.95 -30.96 -17.37
C LEU A 59 45.89 -30.74 -18.44
N ARG A 60 45.55 -31.80 -19.21
CA ARG A 60 44.48 -31.74 -20.21
C ARG A 60 43.12 -31.46 -19.58
N GLU A 61 42.80 -32.09 -18.45
CA GLU A 61 41.56 -31.82 -17.70
C GLU A 61 41.48 -30.38 -17.21
N ALA A 62 42.57 -29.84 -16.65
CA ALA A 62 42.63 -28.45 -16.21
C ALA A 62 42.47 -27.47 -17.39
N GLN A 63 43.08 -27.76 -18.54
CA GLN A 63 42.93 -26.95 -19.76
C GLN A 63 41.49 -26.99 -20.29
N GLN A 64 40.84 -28.15 -20.29
CA GLN A 64 39.43 -28.27 -20.69
C GLN A 64 38.48 -27.51 -19.76
N LEU A 65 38.70 -27.59 -18.45
CA LEU A 65 37.91 -26.83 -17.48
C LEU A 65 38.09 -25.32 -17.67
N LEU A 66 39.32 -24.86 -17.91
CA LEU A 66 39.59 -23.45 -18.18
C LEU A 66 38.89 -22.98 -19.46
N SER A 67 38.94 -23.79 -20.54
CA SER A 67 38.26 -23.48 -21.79
C SER A 67 36.74 -23.43 -21.65
N LYS A 68 36.15 -24.33 -20.85
CA LYS A 68 34.71 -24.30 -20.55
C LYS A 68 34.33 -23.05 -19.78
N HIS A 69 35.05 -22.75 -18.69
CA HIS A 69 34.84 -21.52 -17.93
C HIS A 69 34.94 -20.27 -18.80
N GLN A 70 35.94 -20.21 -19.69
CA GLN A 70 36.10 -19.08 -20.59
C GLN A 70 34.93 -18.94 -21.57
N ALA A 71 34.42 -20.05 -22.13
CA ALA A 71 33.24 -20.04 -22.98
C ALA A 71 31.98 -19.59 -22.21
N ASP A 72 31.80 -20.08 -20.98
CA ASP A 72 30.68 -19.70 -20.11
C ASP A 72 30.71 -18.19 -19.79
N PHE A 73 31.87 -17.67 -19.37
CA PHE A 73 32.06 -16.24 -19.11
C PHE A 73 31.79 -15.38 -20.35
N GLU A 74 32.22 -15.82 -21.53
CA GLU A 74 31.92 -15.10 -22.77
C GLU A 74 30.43 -15.14 -23.12
N SER A 75 29.74 -16.25 -22.86
CA SER A 75 28.30 -16.36 -23.08
C SER A 75 27.51 -15.44 -22.14
N GLU A 76 27.90 -15.38 -20.86
CA GLU A 76 27.31 -14.46 -19.88
C GLU A 76 27.56 -13.01 -20.28
N ARG A 77 28.79 -12.68 -20.68
CA ARG A 77 29.12 -11.33 -21.17
C ARG A 77 28.26 -10.91 -22.36
N ARG A 78 28.05 -11.80 -23.34
CA ARG A 78 27.16 -11.53 -24.49
C ARG A 78 25.71 -11.31 -24.02
N ASN A 79 25.22 -12.12 -23.08
CA ASN A 79 23.88 -11.95 -22.52
C ASN A 79 23.72 -10.60 -21.80
N PHE A 80 24.72 -10.17 -21.03
CA PHE A 80 24.73 -8.84 -20.40
C PHE A 80 24.75 -7.72 -21.44
N GLU A 81 25.48 -7.88 -22.53
CA GLU A 81 25.55 -6.88 -23.61
C GLU A 81 24.20 -6.73 -24.33
N VAL A 82 23.51 -7.84 -24.61
CA VAL A 82 22.14 -7.83 -25.15
C VAL A 82 21.19 -7.09 -24.21
N LYS A 83 21.17 -7.44 -22.92
CA LYS A 83 20.34 -6.76 -21.92
C LYS A 83 20.65 -5.27 -21.81
N CYS A 84 21.92 -4.87 -21.88
CA CYS A 84 22.31 -3.46 -21.90
C CYS A 84 21.74 -2.72 -23.11
N ASN A 85 21.70 -3.36 -24.28
CA ASN A 85 21.14 -2.77 -25.49
C ASN A 85 19.60 -2.67 -25.43
N GLU A 86 18.93 -3.67 -24.88
CA GLU A 86 17.49 -3.62 -24.60
C GLU A 86 17.14 -2.46 -23.65
N LEU A 87 17.88 -2.32 -22.55
CA LEU A 87 17.71 -1.21 -21.59
C LEU A 87 17.90 0.15 -22.26
N LYS A 88 18.90 0.31 -23.14
CA LYS A 88 19.07 1.55 -23.94
C LYS A 88 17.88 1.80 -24.87
N GLY A 89 17.30 0.75 -25.45
CA GLY A 89 16.10 0.85 -26.28
C GLY A 89 14.90 1.34 -25.49
N LEU A 90 14.64 0.74 -24.32
CA LEU A 90 13.58 1.14 -23.41
C LEU A 90 13.78 2.58 -22.91
N GLN A 91 15.01 2.97 -22.57
CA GLN A 91 15.32 4.34 -22.14
C GLN A 91 14.99 5.38 -23.22
N LYS A 92 15.26 5.07 -24.50
CA LYS A 92 14.85 5.94 -25.62
C LYS A 92 13.33 6.01 -25.73
N GLN A 93 12.62 4.89 -25.61
CA GLN A 93 11.16 4.87 -25.65
C GLN A 93 10.53 5.71 -24.53
N ILE A 94 11.06 5.61 -23.31
CA ILE A 94 10.65 6.45 -22.18
C ILE A 94 10.86 7.93 -22.53
N GLY A 95 12.04 8.30 -23.04
CA GLY A 95 12.31 9.68 -23.46
C GLY A 95 11.36 10.18 -24.56
N TYR A 96 10.97 9.34 -25.52
CA TYR A 96 9.95 9.71 -26.52
C TYR A 96 8.59 9.93 -25.86
N LYS A 97 8.18 9.06 -24.94
CA LYS A 97 6.89 9.18 -24.23
C LYS A 97 6.85 10.42 -23.32
N ASP A 98 7.95 10.74 -22.64
CA ASP A 98 8.06 11.98 -21.84
C ASP A 98 7.95 13.23 -22.74
N SER A 99 8.53 13.19 -23.94
CA SER A 99 8.40 14.27 -24.92
C SER A 99 6.97 14.41 -25.47
N GLU A 100 6.21 13.32 -25.58
CA GLU A 100 4.78 13.36 -25.94
C GLU A 100 3.94 13.91 -24.79
N LEU A 101 4.20 13.47 -23.55
CA LEU A 101 3.48 13.94 -22.36
C LEU A 101 3.67 15.45 -22.15
N THR A 102 4.89 15.96 -22.28
CA THR A 102 5.16 17.40 -22.17
C THR A 102 4.44 18.22 -23.24
N LYS A 103 4.36 17.72 -24.49
CA LYS A 103 3.57 18.37 -25.56
C LYS A 103 2.07 18.39 -25.24
N LEU A 104 1.52 17.26 -24.78
CA LEU A 104 0.10 17.17 -24.39
C LEU A 104 -0.22 18.07 -23.20
N GLN A 105 0.67 18.16 -22.21
CA GLN A 105 0.53 19.07 -21.08
C GLN A 105 0.53 20.53 -21.54
N ALA A 106 1.42 20.93 -22.44
CA ALA A 106 1.44 22.27 -23.00
C ALA A 106 0.16 22.60 -23.79
N GLN A 107 -0.35 21.66 -24.57
CA GLN A 107 -1.63 21.82 -25.30
C GLN A 107 -2.82 21.96 -24.33
N LEU A 108 -2.87 21.13 -23.30
CA LEU A 108 -3.92 21.19 -22.28
C LEU A 108 -3.92 22.55 -21.58
N GLU A 109 -2.73 23.04 -21.20
CA GLU A 109 -2.60 24.33 -20.52
C GLU A 109 -2.99 25.50 -21.43
N GLN A 110 -2.64 25.43 -22.72
CA GLN A 110 -3.07 26.41 -23.71
C GLN A 110 -4.58 26.44 -23.89
N VAL A 111 -5.25 25.27 -23.90
CA VAL A 111 -6.71 25.18 -23.98
C VAL A 111 -7.35 25.72 -22.71
N LYS A 112 -6.83 25.42 -21.52
CA LYS A 112 -7.36 25.99 -20.27
C LYS A 112 -7.31 27.52 -20.31
N ILE A 113 -6.15 28.10 -20.63
CA ILE A 113 -5.98 29.55 -20.70
C ILE A 113 -6.93 30.17 -21.73
N SER A 114 -7.14 29.54 -22.89
CA SER A 114 -8.07 30.07 -23.90
C SER A 114 -9.53 29.97 -23.46
N THR A 115 -9.91 28.88 -22.78
CA THR A 115 -11.26 28.72 -22.23
C THR A 115 -11.53 29.71 -21.11
N GLU A 116 -10.60 29.89 -20.16
CA GLU A 116 -10.70 30.85 -19.07
C GLU A 116 -10.89 32.27 -19.62
N ARG A 117 -10.02 32.71 -20.54
CA ARG A 117 -10.15 34.01 -21.20
C ARG A 117 -11.48 34.20 -21.92
N SER A 118 -11.96 33.16 -22.60
CA SER A 118 -13.27 33.22 -23.27
C SER A 118 -14.42 33.34 -22.26
N THR A 119 -14.36 32.62 -21.14
CA THR A 119 -15.39 32.70 -20.10
C THR A 119 -15.36 34.05 -19.38
N GLU A 120 -14.18 34.59 -19.09
CA GLU A 120 -13.99 35.93 -18.53
C GLU A 120 -14.56 37.00 -19.47
N ALA A 121 -14.27 36.92 -20.77
CA ALA A 121 -14.82 37.87 -21.74
C ALA A 121 -16.35 37.83 -21.81
N ILE A 122 -16.95 36.63 -21.83
CA ILE A 122 -18.41 36.47 -21.82
C ILE A 122 -19.02 37.02 -20.53
N CYS A 123 -18.37 36.77 -19.38
CA CYS A 123 -18.80 37.33 -18.10
C CYS A 123 -18.70 38.86 -18.12
N GLU A 124 -17.56 39.44 -18.50
CA GLU A 124 -17.41 40.89 -18.58
C GLU A 124 -18.48 41.54 -19.48
N GLU A 125 -18.77 40.94 -20.64
CA GLU A 125 -19.81 41.45 -21.54
C GLU A 125 -21.20 41.40 -20.89
N ARG A 126 -21.56 40.30 -20.22
CA ARG A 126 -22.83 40.20 -19.48
C ARG A 126 -22.96 41.27 -18.40
N TRP A 127 -21.92 41.45 -17.59
CA TRP A 127 -21.91 42.46 -16.52
C TRP A 127 -21.97 43.88 -17.09
N ARG A 128 -21.27 44.15 -18.19
CA ARG A 128 -21.37 45.44 -18.91
C ARG A 128 -22.81 45.70 -19.38
N ASN A 129 -23.48 44.69 -19.93
CA ASN A 129 -24.86 44.80 -20.41
C ASN A 129 -25.85 45.03 -19.25
N GLU A 130 -25.70 44.32 -18.13
CA GLU A 130 -26.52 44.52 -16.92
C GLU A 130 -26.36 45.93 -16.35
N VAL A 131 -25.11 46.41 -16.23
CA VAL A 131 -24.82 47.78 -15.78
C VAL A 131 -25.43 48.81 -16.74
N ALA A 132 -25.37 48.59 -18.06
CA ALA A 132 -26.00 49.47 -19.04
C ALA A 132 -27.54 49.49 -18.89
N ALA A 133 -28.16 48.33 -18.68
CA ALA A 133 -29.61 48.22 -18.45
C ALA A 133 -30.04 48.96 -17.18
N HIS A 134 -29.33 48.77 -16.05
CA HIS A 134 -29.62 49.50 -14.80
C HIS A 134 -29.42 51.01 -14.95
N ARG A 135 -28.40 51.46 -15.70
CA ARG A 135 -28.22 52.88 -16.02
C ARG A 135 -29.40 53.43 -16.81
N GLU A 136 -29.94 52.68 -17.77
CA GLU A 136 -31.09 53.13 -18.54
C GLU A 136 -32.37 53.16 -17.69
N GLN A 137 -32.57 52.14 -16.85
CA GLN A 137 -33.66 52.13 -15.88
C GLN A 137 -33.59 53.35 -14.95
N ALA A 138 -32.40 53.69 -14.44
CA ALA A 138 -32.21 54.89 -13.61
C ALA A 138 -32.55 56.19 -14.37
N LYS A 139 -32.20 56.29 -15.67
CA LYS A 139 -32.61 57.44 -16.51
C LYS A 139 -34.13 57.50 -16.69
N GLN A 140 -34.78 56.37 -16.93
CA GLN A 140 -36.24 56.30 -17.06
C GLN A 140 -36.94 56.70 -15.76
N HIS A 141 -36.45 56.23 -14.62
CA HIS A 141 -36.95 56.62 -13.30
C HIS A 141 -36.78 58.12 -13.06
N ALA A 142 -35.61 58.68 -13.37
CA ALA A 142 -35.37 60.12 -13.26
C ALA A 142 -36.36 60.94 -14.12
N ARG A 143 -36.61 60.53 -15.37
CA ARG A 143 -37.61 61.18 -16.24
C ARG A 143 -39.02 61.09 -15.65
N THR A 144 -39.39 59.92 -15.13
CA THR A 144 -40.71 59.69 -14.52
C THR A 144 -40.90 60.58 -13.29
N ILE A 145 -39.87 60.69 -12.45
CA ILE A 145 -39.89 61.58 -11.27
C ILE A 145 -40.13 63.02 -11.71
N CYS A 146 -39.41 63.55 -12.70
CA CYS A 146 -39.63 64.92 -13.19
C CYS A 146 -41.08 65.15 -13.67
N VAL A 147 -41.66 64.18 -14.41
CA VAL A 147 -43.06 64.28 -14.86
C VAL A 147 -44.04 64.28 -13.68
N LEU A 148 -43.78 63.46 -12.66
CA LEU A 148 -44.60 63.40 -11.45
C LEU A 148 -44.47 64.69 -10.62
N GLU A 149 -43.26 65.26 -10.52
CA GLU A 149 -43.01 66.54 -9.87
C GLU A 149 -43.77 67.68 -10.57
N ASP A 150 -43.74 67.74 -11.91
CA ASP A 150 -44.50 68.71 -12.70
C ASP A 150 -46.02 68.57 -12.47
N ARG A 151 -46.52 67.32 -12.40
CA ARG A 151 -47.94 67.06 -12.11
C ARG A 151 -48.31 67.49 -10.69
N LEU A 152 -47.47 67.21 -9.70
CA LEU A 152 -47.66 67.66 -8.33
C LEU A 152 -47.68 69.19 -8.24
N MET A 153 -46.80 69.87 -8.96
CA MET A 153 -46.79 71.34 -9.05
C MET A 153 -48.08 71.90 -9.64
N LYS A 154 -48.60 71.29 -10.72
CA LYS A 154 -49.89 71.67 -11.32
C LYS A 154 -51.06 71.46 -10.35
N LEU A 155 -51.11 70.30 -9.67
CA LEU A 155 -52.13 70.01 -8.66
C LEU A 155 -52.06 70.98 -7.47
N ALA A 156 -50.84 71.31 -7.01
CA ALA A 156 -50.64 72.28 -5.94
C ALA A 156 -51.11 73.69 -6.34
N LYS A 157 -50.91 74.09 -7.61
CA LYS A 157 -51.43 75.35 -8.15
C LYS A 157 -52.96 75.36 -8.20
N GLN A 158 -53.58 74.30 -8.74
CA GLN A 158 -55.05 74.15 -8.75
C GLN A 158 -55.64 74.13 -7.33
N ALA A 159 -54.98 73.48 -6.37
CA ALA A 159 -55.40 73.49 -4.96
C ALA A 159 -55.35 74.90 -4.34
N LYS A 160 -54.35 75.72 -4.71
CA LYS A 160 -54.30 77.13 -4.28
C LYS A 160 -55.43 77.95 -4.90
N GLU A 161 -55.68 77.80 -6.20
CA GLU A 161 -56.75 78.52 -6.93
C GLU A 161 -58.14 78.17 -6.38
N THR A 162 -58.43 76.88 -6.19
CA THR A 162 -59.67 76.42 -5.56
C THR A 162 -59.83 76.92 -4.12
N LYS A 163 -58.75 76.97 -3.33
CA LYS A 163 -58.77 77.58 -1.99
C LYS A 163 -59.09 79.07 -2.04
N THR A 164 -58.52 79.82 -2.98
CA THR A 164 -58.84 81.25 -3.15
C THR A 164 -60.29 81.46 -3.59
N GLU A 165 -60.80 80.60 -4.47
CA GLU A 165 -62.18 80.64 -4.93
C GLU A 165 -63.18 80.31 -3.81
N ILE A 166 -62.88 79.31 -2.98
CA ILE A 166 -63.64 79.01 -1.75
C ILE A 166 -63.65 80.23 -0.81
N GLN A 167 -62.52 80.92 -0.65
CA GLN A 167 -62.48 82.14 0.17
C GLN A 167 -63.33 83.27 -0.44
N ARG A 168 -63.32 83.44 -1.77
CA ARG A 168 -64.16 84.41 -2.48
C ARG A 168 -65.65 84.12 -2.28
N LEU A 169 -66.07 82.87 -2.52
CA LEU A 169 -67.45 82.42 -2.31
C LEU A 169 -67.89 82.56 -0.86
N LYS A 170 -67.00 82.29 0.12
CA LYS A 170 -67.29 82.53 1.54
C LYS A 170 -67.55 84.00 1.84
N ARG A 171 -66.79 84.94 1.27
CA ARG A 171 -67.04 86.40 1.42
C ARG A 171 -68.37 86.80 0.80
N GLN A 172 -68.64 86.38 -0.43
CA GLN A 172 -69.92 86.64 -1.09
C GLN A 172 -71.11 86.08 -0.30
N ASN A 173 -70.98 84.87 0.25
CA ASN A 173 -72.03 84.30 1.09
C ASN A 173 -72.24 85.11 2.38
N SER A 174 -71.16 85.62 3.00
CA SER A 174 -71.29 86.51 4.17
C SER A 174 -71.94 87.86 3.85
N GLU A 175 -71.69 88.42 2.66
CA GLU A 175 -72.33 89.64 2.16
C GLU A 175 -73.81 89.40 1.85
N LEU A 176 -74.15 88.31 1.15
CA LEU A 176 -75.54 87.93 0.92
C LEU A 176 -76.28 87.65 2.23
N GLN A 177 -75.62 87.08 3.24
CA GLN A 177 -76.22 86.90 4.56
C GLN A 177 -76.47 88.22 5.29
N SER A 178 -75.61 89.23 5.14
CA SER A 178 -75.84 90.55 5.73
C SER A 178 -76.93 91.31 4.99
N GLU A 179 -76.97 91.21 3.65
CA GLU A 179 -78.07 91.73 2.83
C GLU A 179 -79.40 91.07 3.18
N HIS A 180 -79.43 89.74 3.36
CA HIS A 180 -80.62 89.02 3.81
C HIS A 180 -81.11 89.53 5.16
N LYS A 181 -80.21 89.73 6.14
CA LYS A 181 -80.57 90.32 7.45
C LYS A 181 -81.11 91.75 7.34
N MET A 182 -80.55 92.55 6.44
CA MET A 182 -81.02 93.91 6.17
C MET A 182 -82.40 93.91 5.51
N LEU A 183 -82.63 93.00 4.56
CA LEU A 183 -83.93 92.82 3.91
C LEU A 183 -84.97 92.27 4.89
N GLU A 184 -84.61 91.33 5.77
CA GLU A 184 -85.48 90.86 6.87
C GLU A 184 -85.84 92.01 7.81
N SER A 185 -84.88 92.88 8.14
CA SER A 185 -85.14 94.06 8.99
C SER A 185 -86.09 95.04 8.30
N ARG A 186 -85.86 95.35 7.02
CA ARG A 186 -86.77 96.19 6.20
C ARG A 186 -88.14 95.54 6.00
N PHE A 187 -88.20 94.21 5.86
CA PHE A 187 -89.45 93.47 5.78
C PHE A 187 -90.22 93.55 7.10
N GLY A 188 -89.53 93.47 8.25
CA GLY A 188 -90.12 93.71 9.56
C GLY A 188 -90.66 95.14 9.73
N GLU A 189 -89.91 96.15 9.28
CA GLU A 189 -90.34 97.57 9.29
C GLU A 189 -91.55 97.82 8.38
N THR A 190 -91.54 97.26 7.15
CA THR A 190 -92.69 97.37 6.23
C THR A 190 -93.91 96.60 6.72
N GLN A 191 -93.74 95.48 7.41
CA GLN A 191 -94.83 94.75 8.08
C GLN A 191 -95.40 95.52 9.29
N GLN A 192 -94.56 96.29 10.01
CA GLN A 192 -95.01 97.26 11.02
C GLN A 192 -95.74 98.47 10.42
N LEU A 193 -95.33 98.93 9.24
CA LEU A 193 -96.02 99.99 8.49
C LEU A 193 -97.37 99.51 7.89
N LEU A 194 -97.44 98.27 7.40
CA LEU A 194 -98.68 97.67 6.90
C LEU A 194 -99.69 97.38 8.02
N SER A 195 -99.20 97.01 9.22
CA SER A 195 -100.06 96.84 10.40
C SER A 195 -100.54 98.17 11.00
N SER A 196 -99.83 99.28 10.77
CA SER A 196 -100.27 100.64 11.13
C SER A 196 -101.14 101.31 10.05
N ALA A 197 -101.00 100.94 8.78
CA ALA A 197 -101.89 101.36 7.68
C ALA A 197 -103.26 100.64 7.67
N ARG A 198 -103.39 99.47 8.32
CA ARG A 198 -104.64 98.68 8.38
C ARG A 198 -105.72 99.21 9.35
N ARG A 199 -105.60 100.45 9.85
CA ARG A 199 -106.59 101.10 10.74
C ARG A 199 -107.27 102.35 10.16
N LYS A 200 -107.24 102.56 8.85
CA LYS A 200 -108.12 103.53 8.18
C LYS A 200 -108.66 102.94 6.87
N SER A 201 -109.94 102.57 6.93
CA SER A 201 -111.01 102.62 5.90
C SER A 201 -110.69 103.46 4.66
N SER A 202 -111.32 103.32 3.49
CA SER A 202 -112.38 102.48 2.88
C SER A 202 -112.54 103.05 1.45
N GLU A 203 -113.16 102.30 0.53
CA GLU A 203 -113.66 102.73 -0.80
C GLU A 203 -112.58 103.10 -1.85
N ASP A 204 -112.63 102.73 -3.14
CA ASP A 204 -113.77 102.53 -4.05
C ASP A 204 -113.39 101.72 -5.32
N LEU A 205 -114.33 100.90 -5.77
CA LEU A 205 -114.83 100.63 -7.15
C LEU A 205 -113.90 100.34 -8.37
N THR A 206 -114.10 99.13 -8.91
CA THR A 206 -114.26 98.69 -10.33
C THR A 206 -113.98 99.67 -11.49
N ASP A 207 -113.21 99.26 -12.51
CA ASP A 207 -113.74 98.88 -13.84
C ASP A 207 -112.65 98.56 -14.89
N ARG A 208 -113.00 97.65 -15.82
CA ARG A 208 -112.94 97.80 -17.30
C ARG A 208 -112.30 96.64 -18.08
N GLN A 209 -113.20 95.79 -18.53
CA GLN A 209 -113.06 94.76 -19.55
C GLN A 209 -113.25 95.35 -20.96
N ARG A 210 -112.57 94.73 -21.94
CA ARG A 210 -112.95 94.54 -23.37
C ARG A 210 -112.85 95.74 -24.33
N GLN A 211 -112.17 95.52 -25.46
CA GLN A 211 -112.65 95.93 -26.78
C GLN A 211 -112.01 95.10 -27.91
N ILE A 212 -112.89 94.49 -28.71
CA ILE A 212 -112.66 93.86 -30.02
C ILE A 212 -113.13 94.87 -31.07
N SER A 213 -112.44 94.97 -32.22
CA SER A 213 -113.00 95.31 -33.55
C SER A 213 -111.91 95.04 -34.60
N ALA A 214 -112.03 94.00 -35.43
CA ALA A 214 -112.72 93.98 -36.72
C ALA A 214 -112.06 94.90 -37.77
N ASN A 215 -111.33 94.29 -38.74
CA ASN A 215 -111.31 94.64 -40.17
C ASN A 215 -110.29 93.76 -40.95
N GLY A 216 -110.76 93.06 -41.99
CA GLY A 216 -109.95 92.59 -43.12
C GLY A 216 -109.71 91.08 -43.21
N GLU A 217 -110.36 90.41 -44.18
CA GLU A 217 -110.12 89.00 -44.58
C GLU A 217 -108.95 88.83 -45.58
N TYR A 218 -108.05 89.81 -45.70
CA TYR A 218 -106.80 89.73 -46.45
C TYR A 218 -105.53 89.55 -45.58
N PRO A 219 -105.41 90.13 -44.37
CA PRO A 219 -104.27 89.85 -43.47
C PRO A 219 -104.29 88.46 -42.80
N ILE A 220 -105.40 87.70 -42.87
CA ILE A 220 -105.49 86.35 -42.27
C ILE A 220 -104.69 85.36 -43.12
N ARG A 221 -104.91 85.34 -44.44
CA ARG A 221 -104.12 84.51 -45.37
C ARG A 221 -102.64 84.89 -45.40
N GLN A 222 -102.32 86.17 -45.21
CA GLN A 222 -100.94 86.65 -45.20
C GLN A 222 -100.19 86.23 -43.93
N LYS A 223 -100.86 86.30 -42.76
CA LYS A 223 -100.35 85.74 -41.50
C LYS A 223 -100.23 84.22 -41.51
N GLU A 224 -101.16 83.52 -42.17
CA GLU A 224 -101.08 82.07 -42.38
C GLU A 224 -99.90 81.69 -43.29
N VAL A 225 -99.66 82.45 -44.36
CA VAL A 225 -98.50 82.27 -45.25
C VAL A 225 -97.19 82.56 -44.51
N GLU A 226 -97.12 83.64 -43.73
CA GLU A 226 -95.95 83.97 -42.88
C GLU A 226 -95.71 82.87 -41.84
N PHE A 227 -96.75 82.34 -41.21
CA PHE A 227 -96.65 81.23 -40.27
C PHE A 227 -96.16 79.94 -40.96
N MET A 228 -96.69 79.60 -42.14
CA MET A 228 -96.20 78.46 -42.92
C MET A 228 -94.76 78.65 -43.41
N GLN A 229 -94.35 79.87 -43.75
CA GLN A 229 -92.95 80.17 -44.12
C GLN A 229 -92.00 80.02 -42.91
N LEU A 230 -92.43 80.47 -41.73
CA LEU A 230 -91.73 80.25 -40.46
C LEU A 230 -91.60 78.75 -40.15
N GLU A 231 -92.67 77.98 -40.31
CA GLU A 231 -92.66 76.53 -40.08
C GLU A 231 -91.78 75.79 -41.10
N ILE A 232 -91.81 76.17 -42.38
CA ILE A 232 -90.90 75.64 -43.41
C ILE A 232 -89.44 75.96 -43.06
N SER A 233 -89.17 77.17 -42.57
CA SER A 233 -87.82 77.58 -42.16
C SER A 233 -87.35 76.76 -40.96
N ARG A 234 -88.24 76.51 -39.98
CA ARG A 234 -88.00 75.65 -38.83
C ARG A 234 -87.73 74.20 -39.23
N LEU A 235 -88.51 73.64 -40.16
CA LEU A 235 -88.32 72.27 -40.65
C LEU A 235 -87.04 72.12 -41.47
N LYS A 236 -86.64 73.15 -42.24
CA LYS A 236 -85.34 73.19 -42.93
C LYS A 236 -84.19 73.19 -41.93
N GLN A 237 -84.26 74.04 -40.91
CA GLN A 237 -83.25 74.07 -39.84
C GLN A 237 -83.15 72.70 -39.14
N LEU A 238 -84.27 72.03 -38.87
CA LEU A 238 -84.28 70.69 -38.29
C LEU A 238 -83.64 69.63 -39.21
N LEU A 239 -83.81 69.75 -40.53
CA LEU A 239 -83.15 68.88 -41.51
C LEU A 239 -81.64 69.13 -41.53
N ASP A 240 -81.22 70.40 -41.55
CA ASP A 240 -79.80 70.78 -41.49
C ASP A 240 -79.13 70.24 -40.21
N ASP A 241 -79.79 70.39 -39.06
CA ASP A 241 -79.32 69.84 -37.77
C ASP A 241 -79.18 68.31 -37.82
N ARG A 242 -80.12 67.63 -38.51
CA ARG A 242 -80.06 66.17 -38.70
C ARG A 242 -78.94 65.75 -39.63
N ASP A 243 -78.68 66.49 -40.70
CA ASP A 243 -77.58 66.20 -41.62
C ASP A 243 -76.22 66.36 -40.94
N VAL A 244 -76.05 67.42 -40.12
CA VAL A 244 -74.86 67.59 -39.28
C VAL A 244 -74.68 66.42 -38.31
N LEU A 245 -75.77 65.94 -37.69
CA LEU A 245 -75.72 64.76 -36.81
C LEU A 245 -75.38 63.47 -37.57
N ILE A 246 -75.90 63.29 -38.78
CA ILE A 246 -75.58 62.12 -39.62
C ILE A 246 -74.10 62.17 -40.02
N GLU A 247 -73.56 63.34 -40.35
CA GLU A 247 -72.15 63.52 -40.68
C GLU A 247 -71.23 63.25 -39.49
N SER A 248 -71.57 63.72 -38.29
CA SER A 248 -70.81 63.42 -37.07
C SER A 248 -70.82 61.93 -36.75
N LEU A 249 -72.00 61.27 -36.81
CA LEU A 249 -72.10 59.82 -36.62
C LEU A 249 -71.31 59.02 -37.67
N ARG A 250 -71.27 59.48 -38.93
CA ARG A 250 -70.43 58.88 -39.97
C ARG A 250 -68.94 59.09 -39.72
N ALA A 251 -68.54 60.23 -39.15
CA ALA A 251 -67.16 60.49 -38.74
C ALA A 251 -66.77 59.58 -37.57
N ASP A 252 -67.63 59.46 -36.55
CA ASP A 252 -67.43 58.56 -35.40
C ASP A 252 -67.31 57.10 -35.84
N LEU A 253 -68.19 56.63 -36.74
CA LEU A 253 -68.09 55.28 -37.31
C LEU A 253 -66.79 55.05 -38.08
N ARG A 254 -66.28 56.05 -38.81
CA ARG A 254 -64.98 55.95 -39.50
C ARG A 254 -63.83 55.91 -38.49
N GLY A 255 -63.88 56.72 -37.43
CA GLY A 255 -62.92 56.70 -36.34
C GLY A 255 -62.87 55.35 -35.62
N ALA A 256 -64.03 54.80 -35.27
CA ALA A 256 -64.14 53.49 -34.63
C ALA A 256 -63.61 52.36 -35.55
N ARG A 257 -63.90 52.42 -36.87
CA ARG A 257 -63.36 51.46 -37.83
C ARG A 257 -61.83 51.54 -37.97
N ALA A 258 -61.26 52.74 -37.97
CA ALA A 258 -59.81 52.94 -38.00
C ALA A 258 -59.16 52.36 -36.73
N GLN A 259 -59.70 52.68 -35.55
CA GLN A 259 -59.23 52.12 -34.27
C GLN A 259 -59.30 50.58 -34.24
N LEU A 260 -60.39 49.99 -34.73
CA LEU A 260 -60.51 48.53 -34.83
C LEU A 260 -59.51 47.93 -35.83
N SER A 261 -59.16 48.66 -36.89
CA SER A 261 -58.13 48.23 -37.86
C SER A 261 -56.74 48.26 -37.23
N ASP A 262 -56.42 49.32 -36.47
CA ASP A 262 -55.14 49.45 -35.78
C ASP A 262 -54.99 48.36 -34.71
N LEU A 263 -56.01 48.15 -33.86
CA LEU A 263 -56.03 47.07 -32.87
C LEU A 263 -55.90 45.67 -33.51
N ARG A 264 -56.49 45.47 -34.69
CA ARG A 264 -56.32 44.22 -35.45
C ARG A 264 -54.89 44.04 -35.95
N GLY A 265 -54.26 45.13 -36.40
CA GLY A 265 -52.86 45.15 -36.80
C GLY A 265 -51.93 44.82 -35.64
N GLU A 266 -52.09 45.51 -34.51
CA GLU A 266 -51.33 45.28 -33.28
C GLU A 266 -51.49 43.84 -32.76
N LEU A 267 -52.72 43.29 -32.75
CA LEU A 267 -52.95 41.90 -32.36
C LEU A 267 -52.24 40.92 -33.31
N SER A 268 -52.25 41.20 -34.62
CA SER A 268 -51.56 40.37 -35.61
C SER A 268 -50.04 40.44 -35.46
N GLU A 269 -49.49 41.60 -35.13
CA GLU A 269 -48.06 41.79 -34.88
C GLU A 269 -47.63 41.09 -33.60
N ALA A 270 -48.39 41.24 -32.51
CA ALA A 270 -48.14 40.55 -31.25
C ALA A 270 -48.15 39.02 -31.42
N GLN A 271 -49.11 38.47 -32.19
CA GLN A 271 -49.14 37.05 -32.52
C GLN A 271 -47.92 36.60 -33.33
N LYS A 272 -47.49 37.41 -34.29
CA LYS A 272 -46.31 37.13 -35.11
C LYS A 272 -45.04 37.10 -34.25
N GLU A 273 -44.86 38.08 -33.37
CA GLU A 273 -43.72 38.14 -32.44
C GLU A 273 -43.68 36.95 -31.48
N GLU A 274 -44.84 36.53 -30.95
CA GLU A 274 -44.95 35.35 -30.08
C GLU A 274 -44.53 34.07 -30.82
N VAL A 275 -44.98 33.90 -32.07
CA VAL A 275 -44.59 32.76 -32.92
C VAL A 275 -43.09 32.80 -33.25
N GLU A 276 -42.52 33.96 -33.56
CA GLU A 276 -41.09 34.10 -33.83
C GLU A 276 -40.26 33.76 -32.58
N CYS A 277 -40.67 34.23 -31.40
CA CYS A 277 -40.05 33.87 -30.13
C CYS A 277 -40.13 32.36 -29.83
N ALA A 278 -41.28 31.73 -30.10
CA ALA A 278 -41.44 30.29 -29.96
C ALA A 278 -40.54 29.49 -30.92
N VAL A 279 -40.41 29.94 -32.16
CA VAL A 279 -39.52 29.33 -33.16
C VAL A 279 -38.05 29.46 -32.75
N GLU A 280 -37.61 30.65 -32.33
CA GLU A 280 -36.23 30.87 -31.87
C GLU A 280 -35.91 30.10 -30.59
N PHE A 281 -36.88 29.95 -29.68
CA PHE A 281 -36.74 29.05 -28.54
C PHE A 281 -36.60 27.59 -28.99
N GLY A 282 -37.43 27.12 -29.92
CA GLY A 282 -37.34 25.77 -30.49
C GLY A 282 -35.98 25.49 -31.15
N LYS A 283 -35.44 26.46 -31.90
CA LYS A 283 -34.09 26.36 -32.50
C LYS A 283 -33.02 26.22 -31.42
N ARG A 284 -33.05 27.04 -30.37
CA ARG A 284 -32.10 26.95 -29.24
C ARG A 284 -32.16 25.59 -28.55
N VAL A 285 -33.36 25.13 -28.20
CA VAL A 285 -33.55 23.81 -27.58
C VAL A 285 -33.08 22.68 -28.51
N SER A 286 -33.31 22.79 -29.82
CA SER A 286 -32.84 21.79 -30.78
C SER A 286 -31.31 21.73 -30.87
N ALA A 287 -30.63 22.89 -30.81
CA ALA A 287 -29.17 22.99 -30.79
C ALA A 287 -28.59 22.41 -29.48
N GLU A 288 -29.18 22.75 -28.34
CA GLU A 288 -28.80 22.17 -27.04
C GLU A 288 -28.99 20.64 -27.02
N LEU A 289 -30.06 20.14 -27.64
CA LEU A 289 -30.31 18.70 -27.78
C LEU A 289 -29.26 18.03 -28.67
N THR A 290 -28.85 18.66 -29.78
CA THR A 290 -27.78 18.11 -30.63
C THR A 290 -26.44 18.09 -29.92
N ASP A 291 -26.11 19.12 -29.15
CA ASP A 291 -24.88 19.20 -28.35
C ASP A 291 -24.89 18.14 -27.23
N ALA A 292 -26.03 17.95 -26.56
CA ALA A 292 -26.19 16.92 -25.54
C ALA A 292 -26.03 15.51 -26.15
N LYS A 293 -26.61 15.25 -27.32
CA LYS A 293 -26.43 13.99 -28.06
C LYS A 293 -24.97 13.76 -28.45
N ALA A 294 -24.26 14.79 -28.90
CA ALA A 294 -22.84 14.69 -29.22
C ALA A 294 -21.99 14.37 -27.97
N LYS A 295 -22.27 15.04 -26.84
CA LYS A 295 -21.62 14.74 -25.55
C LYS A 295 -21.89 13.31 -25.07
N LEU A 296 -23.12 12.82 -25.22
CA LEU A 296 -23.47 11.44 -24.89
C LEU A 296 -22.69 10.44 -25.77
N SER A 297 -22.63 10.68 -27.09
CA SER A 297 -21.83 9.83 -27.99
C SER A 297 -20.33 9.85 -27.63
N GLN A 298 -19.80 11.00 -27.24
CA GLN A 298 -18.42 11.08 -26.75
C GLN A 298 -18.22 10.26 -25.46
N GLN A 299 -19.16 10.33 -24.51
CA GLN A 299 -19.12 9.52 -23.29
C GLN A 299 -19.26 8.02 -23.59
N GLU A 300 -20.13 7.63 -24.52
CA GLU A 300 -20.27 6.25 -24.98
C GLU A 300 -18.96 5.70 -25.56
N ASN A 301 -18.26 6.49 -26.38
CA ASN A 301 -16.95 6.11 -26.93
C ASN A 301 -15.89 5.92 -25.83
N VAL A 302 -15.87 6.80 -24.81
CA VAL A 302 -14.97 6.66 -23.66
C VAL A 302 -15.31 5.40 -22.85
N ILE A 303 -16.59 5.15 -22.59
CA ILE A 303 -17.06 3.94 -21.90
C ILE A 303 -16.66 2.69 -22.69
N GLN A 304 -16.81 2.70 -24.01
CA GLN A 304 -16.41 1.58 -24.85
C GLN A 304 -14.89 1.35 -24.79
N GLY A 305 -14.08 2.40 -24.88
CA GLY A 305 -12.62 2.29 -24.73
C GLY A 305 -12.20 1.75 -23.35
N LEU A 306 -12.89 2.13 -22.28
CA LEU A 306 -12.65 1.58 -20.94
C LEU A 306 -13.06 0.11 -20.81
N ARG A 307 -14.12 -0.32 -21.50
CA ARG A 307 -14.52 -1.73 -21.57
C ARG A 307 -13.47 -2.56 -22.30
N ASP A 308 -12.96 -2.07 -23.42
CA ASP A 308 -11.94 -2.77 -24.20
C ASP A 308 -10.63 -2.91 -23.41
N GLN A 309 -10.22 -1.85 -22.70
CA GLN A 309 -9.05 -1.91 -21.79
C GLN A 309 -9.25 -2.89 -20.63
N THR A 310 -10.46 -2.95 -20.06
CA THR A 310 -10.79 -3.93 -19.01
C THR A 310 -10.71 -5.35 -19.56
N ALA A 311 -11.26 -5.60 -20.75
CA ALA A 311 -11.18 -6.90 -21.40
C ALA A 311 -9.73 -7.32 -21.69
N GLU A 312 -8.89 -6.39 -22.16
CA GLU A 312 -7.46 -6.65 -22.39
C GLU A 312 -6.75 -7.01 -21.07
N LYS A 313 -6.98 -6.23 -20.00
CA LYS A 313 -6.42 -6.52 -18.67
C LYS A 313 -6.88 -7.88 -18.15
N ASP A 314 -8.15 -8.24 -18.31
CA ASP A 314 -8.66 -9.56 -17.92
C ASP A 314 -7.98 -10.69 -18.70
N THR A 315 -7.74 -10.51 -20.00
CA THR A 315 -7.00 -11.51 -20.78
C THR A 315 -5.55 -11.65 -20.32
N ASN A 316 -4.90 -10.54 -19.96
CA ASN A 316 -3.53 -10.55 -19.44
C ASN A 316 -3.46 -11.18 -18.04
N LEU A 317 -4.43 -10.88 -17.17
CA LEU A 317 -4.56 -11.54 -15.87
C LEU A 317 -4.74 -13.05 -16.03
N LYS A 318 -5.60 -13.51 -16.94
CA LYS A 318 -5.77 -14.95 -17.24
C LYS A 318 -4.46 -15.61 -17.68
N LYS A 319 -3.66 -14.94 -18.53
CA LYS A 319 -2.34 -15.44 -18.95
C LYS A 319 -1.36 -15.51 -17.77
N GLN A 320 -1.35 -14.51 -16.90
CA GLN A 320 -0.49 -14.51 -15.71
C GLN A 320 -0.89 -15.60 -14.72
N VAL A 321 -2.18 -15.80 -14.49
CA VAL A 321 -2.70 -16.90 -13.64
C VAL A 321 -2.25 -18.25 -14.20
N ALA A 322 -2.39 -18.48 -15.51
CA ALA A 322 -1.92 -19.71 -16.13
C ALA A 322 -0.40 -19.91 -15.97
N ALA A 323 0.40 -18.85 -16.12
CA ALA A 323 1.84 -18.92 -15.89
C ALA A 323 2.21 -19.25 -14.43
N ILE A 324 1.48 -18.68 -13.46
CA ILE A 324 1.67 -18.99 -12.03
C ILE A 324 1.29 -20.44 -11.74
N GLU A 325 0.21 -20.96 -12.34
CA GLU A 325 -0.19 -22.36 -12.18
C GLU A 325 0.86 -23.31 -12.73
N GLU A 326 1.45 -23.03 -13.89
CA GLU A 326 2.55 -23.82 -14.43
C GLU A 326 3.80 -23.76 -13.54
N LEU A 327 4.17 -22.58 -13.03
CA LEU A 327 5.26 -22.46 -12.06
C LEU A 327 4.99 -23.27 -10.79
N ARG A 328 3.77 -23.20 -10.24
CA ARG A 328 3.37 -24.02 -9.08
C ARG A 328 3.51 -25.51 -9.36
N LYS A 329 3.08 -26.00 -10.52
CA LYS A 329 3.26 -27.42 -10.92
C LYS A 329 4.74 -27.80 -10.97
N THR A 330 5.60 -26.92 -11.50
CA THR A 330 7.05 -27.19 -11.54
C THR A 330 7.67 -27.20 -10.15
N MET A 331 7.25 -26.30 -9.25
CA MET A 331 7.70 -26.29 -7.86
C MET A 331 7.28 -27.55 -7.12
N THR A 332 6.02 -27.97 -7.23
CA THR A 332 5.55 -29.21 -6.58
C THR A 332 6.30 -30.43 -7.11
N ALA A 333 6.60 -30.49 -8.42
CA ALA A 333 7.40 -31.57 -8.98
C ALA A 333 8.85 -31.58 -8.44
N GLN A 334 9.44 -30.40 -8.22
CA GLN A 334 10.77 -30.27 -7.60
C GLN A 334 10.73 -30.67 -6.12
N GLU A 335 9.69 -30.28 -5.38
CA GLU A 335 9.49 -30.69 -3.98
C GLU A 335 9.38 -32.21 -3.86
N GLU A 336 8.59 -32.86 -4.72
CA GLU A 336 8.49 -34.33 -4.76
C GLU A 336 9.85 -35.00 -5.03
N GLU A 337 10.65 -34.46 -5.95
CA GLU A 337 11.98 -34.98 -6.26
C GLU A 337 12.95 -34.78 -5.08
N ILE A 338 12.91 -33.63 -4.41
CA ILE A 338 13.69 -33.38 -3.19
C ILE A 338 13.31 -34.37 -2.09
N SER A 339 12.01 -34.62 -1.88
CA SER A 339 11.54 -35.63 -0.92
C SER A 339 12.08 -37.02 -1.26
N ARG A 340 12.01 -37.45 -2.53
CA ARG A 340 12.58 -38.73 -2.98
C ARG A 340 14.08 -38.84 -2.72
N LEU A 341 14.85 -37.80 -3.06
CA LEU A 341 16.29 -37.77 -2.83
C LEU A 341 16.62 -37.79 -1.33
N THR A 342 15.80 -37.15 -0.51
CA THR A 342 15.94 -37.15 0.96
C THR A 342 15.70 -38.54 1.53
N GLU A 343 14.63 -39.23 1.12
CA GLU A 343 14.35 -40.62 1.51
C GLU A 343 15.48 -41.57 1.11
N LEU A 344 16.03 -41.41 -0.10
CA LEU A 344 17.19 -42.19 -0.57
C LEU A 344 18.41 -41.95 0.32
N LEU A 345 18.72 -40.70 0.66
CA LEU A 345 19.81 -40.35 1.56
C LEU A 345 19.64 -40.94 2.97
N GLU A 346 18.42 -40.89 3.52
CA GLU A 346 18.11 -41.51 4.81
C GLU A 346 18.26 -43.03 4.76
N SER A 347 17.83 -43.65 3.66
CA SER A 347 18.00 -45.09 3.46
C SER A 347 19.48 -45.49 3.44
N GLU A 348 20.34 -44.71 2.76
CA GLU A 348 21.79 -44.93 2.72
C GLU A 348 22.44 -44.67 4.08
N ARG A 349 22.06 -43.60 4.78
CA ARG A 349 22.50 -43.33 6.16
C ARG A 349 22.13 -44.47 7.10
N SER A 350 20.93 -45.04 6.95
CA SER A 350 20.49 -46.18 7.76
C SER A 350 21.32 -47.45 7.47
N LYS A 351 21.66 -47.70 6.20
CA LYS A 351 22.54 -48.82 5.80
C LYS A 351 23.95 -48.62 6.35
N GLN A 352 24.51 -47.41 6.23
CA GLN A 352 25.82 -47.07 6.78
C GLN A 352 25.87 -47.17 8.32
N SER A 353 24.82 -46.74 9.01
CA SER A 353 24.72 -46.90 10.47
C SER A 353 24.68 -48.38 10.88
N LYS A 354 23.92 -49.21 10.15
CA LYS A 354 23.88 -50.66 10.36
C LYS A 354 25.25 -51.33 10.10
N THR A 355 26.00 -50.91 9.08
CA THR A 355 27.35 -51.45 8.82
C THR A 355 28.35 -51.00 9.87
N LEU A 356 28.28 -49.75 10.35
CA LEU A 356 29.10 -49.26 11.46
C LEU A 356 28.82 -50.03 12.77
N SER A 357 27.56 -50.30 13.09
CA SER A 357 27.17 -51.10 14.26
C SER A 357 27.68 -52.55 14.16
N LYS A 358 27.59 -53.17 12.98
CA LYS A 358 28.19 -54.50 12.73
C LYS A 358 29.71 -54.47 12.89
N ASN A 359 30.39 -53.44 12.42
CA ASN A 359 31.84 -53.29 12.60
C ASN A 359 32.23 -53.07 14.07
N GLN A 360 31.45 -52.31 14.83
CA GLN A 360 31.68 -52.11 16.27
C GLN A 360 31.47 -53.40 17.07
N SER A 361 30.42 -54.16 16.77
CA SER A 361 30.21 -55.47 17.42
C SER A 361 31.32 -56.47 17.08
N LEU A 362 31.78 -56.51 15.82
CA LEU A 362 32.94 -57.33 15.43
C LEU A 362 34.21 -56.93 16.17
N LYS A 363 34.48 -55.63 16.30
CA LYS A 363 35.62 -55.13 17.10
C LYS A 363 35.51 -55.57 18.57
N LYS A 364 34.33 -55.41 19.17
CA LYS A 364 34.08 -55.83 20.54
C LYS A 364 34.28 -57.33 20.73
N THR A 365 33.78 -58.17 19.81
CA THR A 365 34.04 -59.61 19.86
C THR A 365 35.51 -59.97 19.70
N ALA A 366 36.26 -59.22 18.89
CA ALA A 366 37.70 -59.43 18.74
C ALA A 366 38.48 -59.01 20.00
N GLU A 367 38.06 -57.93 20.66
CA GLU A 367 38.59 -57.48 21.94
C GLU A 367 38.29 -58.50 23.06
N ASP A 368 37.06 -59.01 23.13
CA ASP A 368 36.64 -60.05 24.09
C ASP A 368 37.43 -61.36 23.88
N LEU A 369 37.62 -61.79 22.63
CA LEU A 369 38.43 -62.96 22.30
C LEU A 369 39.91 -62.77 22.66
N ALA A 370 40.45 -61.56 22.48
CA ALA A 370 41.82 -61.23 22.89
C ALA A 370 41.96 -61.22 24.42
N ALA A 371 40.97 -60.69 25.14
CA ALA A 371 40.92 -60.72 26.60
C ALA A 371 40.87 -62.15 27.14
N LEU A 372 39.96 -62.99 26.63
CA LEU A 372 39.89 -64.43 26.94
C LEU A 372 41.21 -65.15 26.66
N GLY A 373 41.86 -64.86 25.53
CA GLY A 373 43.18 -65.41 25.20
C GLY A 373 44.27 -65.01 26.21
N SER A 374 44.19 -63.81 26.79
CA SER A 374 45.10 -63.34 27.84
C SER A 374 44.81 -63.99 29.20
N GLU A 375 43.54 -64.19 29.54
CA GLU A 375 43.10 -64.88 30.75
C GLU A 375 43.50 -66.37 30.72
N CYS A 376 43.32 -67.06 29.60
CA CYS A 376 43.72 -68.47 29.45
C CYS A 376 45.23 -68.70 29.64
N ARG A 377 46.06 -67.71 29.31
CA ARG A 377 47.50 -67.75 29.61
C ARG A 377 47.75 -67.54 31.10
N GLY A 378 47.05 -66.60 31.73
CA GLY A 378 47.15 -66.33 33.16
C GLY A 378 46.68 -67.50 34.03
N GLU A 379 45.58 -68.15 33.65
CA GLU A 379 44.99 -69.28 34.38
C GLU A 379 45.88 -70.52 34.33
N ARG A 380 46.49 -70.86 33.19
CA ARG A 380 47.48 -71.95 33.13
C ARG A 380 48.67 -71.71 34.06
N HIS A 381 49.16 -70.47 34.14
CA HIS A 381 50.22 -70.14 35.09
C HIS A 381 49.73 -70.22 36.53
N ARG A 382 48.50 -69.80 36.80
CA ARG A 382 47.87 -69.89 38.12
C ARG A 382 47.68 -71.35 38.56
N GLU A 383 47.18 -72.21 37.69
CA GLU A 383 47.05 -73.66 37.95
C GLU A 383 48.40 -74.34 38.18
N ILE A 384 49.44 -73.96 37.43
CA ILE A 384 50.80 -74.48 37.65
C ILE A 384 51.33 -74.01 39.02
N ILE A 385 51.10 -72.74 39.37
CA ILE A 385 51.48 -72.18 40.68
C ILE A 385 50.69 -72.84 41.81
N GLU A 386 49.40 -73.12 41.62
CA GLU A 386 48.58 -73.86 42.59
C GLU A 386 49.04 -75.29 42.74
N LYS A 387 49.32 -76.03 41.65
CA LYS A 387 49.90 -77.38 41.73
C LYS A 387 51.28 -77.38 42.42
N GLN A 388 52.10 -76.34 42.20
CA GLN A 388 53.36 -76.17 42.92
C GLN A 388 53.13 -75.85 44.41
N ARG A 389 52.15 -74.99 44.72
CA ARG A 389 51.76 -74.70 46.11
C ARG A 389 51.19 -75.93 46.80
N ASP A 390 50.38 -76.73 46.12
CA ASP A 390 49.79 -77.96 46.65
C ASP A 390 50.85 -79.04 46.82
N ALA A 391 51.80 -79.19 45.90
CA ALA A 391 52.94 -80.07 46.10
C ALA A 391 53.80 -79.61 47.29
N LEU A 392 53.98 -78.30 47.47
CA LEU A 392 54.67 -77.74 48.64
C LEU A 392 53.85 -77.91 49.93
N CYS A 393 52.53 -77.77 49.87
CA CYS A 393 51.63 -78.03 50.98
C CYS A 393 51.63 -79.51 51.33
N GLN A 394 51.64 -80.43 50.36
CA GLN A 394 51.76 -81.86 50.57
C GLN A 394 53.12 -82.25 51.13
N LEU A 395 54.22 -81.61 50.71
CA LEU A 395 55.54 -81.82 51.32
C LEU A 395 55.60 -81.27 52.75
N ARG A 396 55.02 -80.08 53.00
CA ARG A 396 54.89 -79.51 54.34
C ARG A 396 53.97 -80.35 55.22
N GLN A 397 52.90 -80.88 54.66
CA GLN A 397 51.93 -81.74 55.32
C GLN A 397 52.52 -83.12 55.56
N GLN A 398 53.34 -83.69 54.68
CA GLN A 398 54.12 -84.90 54.97
C GLN A 398 55.17 -84.65 56.07
N LEU A 399 55.79 -83.47 56.10
CA LEU A 399 56.64 -83.03 57.21
C LEU A 399 55.86 -82.82 58.52
N GLN A 400 54.58 -82.45 58.44
CA GLN A 400 53.73 -82.14 59.60
C GLN A 400 52.91 -83.36 60.08
N GLU A 401 52.58 -84.30 59.19
CA GLU A 401 51.94 -85.60 59.43
C GLU A 401 52.96 -86.66 59.89
N GLN A 402 54.26 -86.46 59.62
CA GLN A 402 55.33 -87.09 60.41
C GLN A 402 55.38 -86.58 61.86
N SER A 403 54.81 -85.41 62.14
CA SER A 403 54.92 -84.76 63.46
C SER A 403 53.69 -84.93 64.36
N TYR A 404 52.49 -85.21 63.83
CA TYR A 404 51.27 -85.31 64.66
C TYR A 404 50.23 -86.27 64.07
N LEU A 405 50.36 -87.56 64.39
CA LEU A 405 49.25 -88.52 64.34
C LEU A 405 48.27 -88.24 65.49
N GLY A 406 47.04 -87.86 65.18
CA GLY A 406 45.90 -88.12 66.06
C GLY A 406 44.70 -87.15 66.00
N ARG A 407 43.53 -87.71 65.64
CA ARG A 407 42.13 -87.25 65.91
C ARG A 407 41.68 -85.95 65.21
N GLY A 408 40.50 -85.82 64.59
CA GLY A 408 39.28 -86.64 64.51
C GLY A 408 38.03 -85.81 64.84
N GLY A 409 37.13 -85.60 63.85
CA GLY A 409 35.70 -85.18 63.97
C GLY A 409 35.41 -83.71 64.38
N ASP A 410 34.27 -83.06 64.09
CA ASP A 410 33.02 -83.42 63.41
C ASP A 410 32.12 -82.15 63.19
N GLN A 411 31.26 -82.21 62.15
CA GLN A 411 29.99 -81.54 61.77
C GLN A 411 29.45 -80.16 62.26
N SER A 412 28.83 -79.40 61.32
CA SER A 412 27.44 -78.85 61.38
C SER A 412 27.11 -77.88 60.21
N GLU A 413 26.14 -78.20 59.34
CA GLU A 413 25.60 -77.32 58.27
C GLU A 413 24.09 -77.09 58.48
N GLN A 414 23.68 -75.84 58.76
CA GLN A 414 22.31 -75.30 58.66
C GLN A 414 22.40 -73.79 58.96
N PRO A 415 22.53 -72.88 57.95
CA PRO A 415 21.39 -72.05 57.52
C PRO A 415 21.54 -71.44 56.09
N ARG A 416 20.96 -72.05 55.05
CA ARG A 416 20.92 -71.44 53.68
C ARG A 416 19.51 -71.12 53.15
N GLU A 417 18.45 -71.62 53.78
CA GLU A 417 17.09 -71.54 53.23
C GLU A 417 16.33 -70.26 53.61
N VAL A 418 16.78 -69.50 54.60
CA VAL A 418 16.09 -68.27 55.04
C VAL A 418 16.40 -67.05 54.15
N ALA A 419 17.45 -67.12 53.32
CA ALA A 419 17.89 -66.00 52.49
C ALA A 419 17.17 -65.88 51.13
N SER A 420 16.58 -66.96 50.60
CA SER A 420 15.91 -66.96 49.29
C SER A 420 14.52 -66.30 49.35
N LEU A 421 13.76 -66.56 50.42
CA LEU A 421 12.37 -66.11 50.57
C LEU A 421 12.20 -64.59 50.77
N ARG A 422 13.28 -63.86 51.13
CA ARG A 422 13.24 -62.40 51.28
C ARG A 422 13.39 -61.63 49.94
N ARG A 423 13.84 -62.29 48.87
CA ARG A 423 14.08 -61.64 47.57
C ARG A 423 12.80 -61.52 46.73
N GLU A 424 11.89 -62.49 46.87
CA GLU A 424 10.67 -62.62 46.05
C GLU A 424 9.56 -61.62 46.44
N ILE A 425 9.51 -61.18 47.70
CA ILE A 425 8.53 -60.19 48.19
C ILE A 425 8.82 -58.76 47.69
N ALA A 426 10.06 -58.45 47.33
CA ALA A 426 10.44 -57.12 46.83
C ALA A 426 10.05 -56.91 45.35
N GLU A 427 9.95 -57.99 44.57
CA GLU A 427 9.71 -57.96 43.13
C GLU A 427 8.22 -57.78 42.78
N LEU A 428 7.31 -58.28 43.63
CA LEU A 428 5.86 -58.11 43.47
C LEU A 428 5.33 -56.72 43.84
N ARG A 429 6.11 -55.88 44.53
CA ARG A 429 5.70 -54.50 44.89
C ARG A 429 5.99 -53.46 43.81
N SER A 430 6.88 -53.72 42.85
CA SER A 430 7.26 -52.72 41.84
C SER A 430 6.37 -52.69 40.60
N GLN A 431 5.52 -53.71 40.37
CA GLN A 431 4.70 -53.82 39.15
C GLN A 431 3.33 -53.13 39.25
N GLN A 432 2.93 -52.59 40.42
CA GLN A 432 1.57 -52.10 40.67
C GLN A 432 1.39 -50.56 40.58
N ILE A 433 2.43 -49.78 40.27
CA ILE A 433 2.39 -48.29 40.32
C ILE A 433 2.30 -47.62 38.92
N MET A 434 2.34 -48.37 37.82
CA MET A 434 2.47 -47.80 36.46
C MET A 434 1.19 -47.77 35.59
N SER A 435 -0.02 -47.93 36.15
CA SER A 435 -1.24 -48.20 35.34
C SER A 435 -2.39 -47.17 35.36
N GLU A 436 -2.35 -46.01 36.02
CA GLU A 436 -3.52 -45.10 36.03
C GLU A 436 -3.16 -43.59 35.97
N VAL A 437 -3.28 -42.96 34.79
CA VAL A 437 -3.37 -41.49 34.59
C VAL A 437 -4.20 -41.17 33.33
N LEU A 438 -5.41 -40.60 33.47
CA LEU A 438 -6.01 -39.58 32.58
C LEU A 438 -7.45 -39.18 33.00
N PRO A 439 -7.76 -37.87 33.11
CA PRO A 439 -9.13 -37.36 32.93
C PRO A 439 -9.22 -36.19 31.92
N SER A 440 -10.32 -36.14 31.16
CA SER A 440 -10.71 -35.05 30.24
C SER A 440 -12.05 -34.40 30.63
N LEU A 441 -12.15 -33.09 30.36
CA LEU A 441 -13.14 -32.07 30.78
C LEU A 441 -14.56 -32.18 30.15
N PRO A 442 -15.59 -31.50 30.73
CA PRO A 442 -16.81 -31.12 30.01
C PRO A 442 -17.21 -29.62 30.08
N GLY A 443 -17.94 -29.16 29.06
CA GLY A 443 -18.78 -27.94 28.99
C GLY A 443 -19.54 -27.89 27.64
N PRO A 444 -20.51 -26.97 27.37
CA PRO A 444 -21.16 -25.95 28.21
C PRO A 444 -22.72 -25.88 28.12
N GLN A 445 -23.30 -24.95 28.90
CA GLN A 445 -24.72 -24.60 29.08
C GLN A 445 -25.38 -23.87 27.90
N GLY A 446 -26.70 -24.08 27.73
CA GLY A 446 -27.61 -23.21 26.97
C GLY A 446 -28.98 -23.10 27.65
N GLN A 447 -29.36 -21.89 28.09
CA GLN A 447 -30.65 -21.53 28.69
C GLN A 447 -31.40 -20.55 27.78
N ARG A 448 -32.68 -20.84 27.46
CA ARG A 448 -33.86 -19.93 27.53
C ARG A 448 -35.06 -20.52 26.78
N MET A 449 -36.22 -20.66 27.44
CA MET A 449 -37.45 -19.88 27.18
C MET A 449 -38.58 -20.30 28.14
N MET A 450 -39.29 -19.33 28.72
CA MET A 450 -40.53 -19.51 29.48
C MET A 450 -41.67 -18.82 28.72
N ALA A 451 -42.82 -19.47 28.62
CA ALA A 451 -44.06 -18.97 28.04
C ALA A 451 -45.02 -18.54 29.15
N LEU A 452 -45.81 -17.48 28.93
CA LEU A 452 -46.94 -17.11 29.78
C LEU A 452 -48.18 -16.85 28.92
N ASP A 453 -49.24 -17.55 29.29
CA ASP A 453 -50.58 -17.57 28.73
C ASP A 453 -51.50 -16.60 29.48
N LYS A 454 -52.41 -15.92 28.76
CA LYS A 454 -53.62 -15.26 29.33
C LYS A 454 -54.57 -14.78 28.23
N GLY A 455 -55.75 -15.40 28.18
CA GLY A 455 -56.90 -14.97 27.36
C GLY A 455 -57.94 -14.14 28.13
N TRP A 456 -58.96 -13.68 27.39
CA TRP A 456 -60.38 -13.43 27.76
C TRP A 456 -61.12 -12.92 26.50
N SER A 457 -62.04 -13.67 25.88
CA SER A 457 -63.47 -13.92 26.21
C SER A 457 -64.43 -12.82 25.73
N ALA A 458 -65.38 -13.21 24.87
CA ALA A 458 -66.43 -12.39 24.27
C ALA A 458 -67.83 -12.79 24.79
N SER A 459 -68.73 -11.82 24.98
CA SER A 459 -70.21 -11.89 24.95
C SER A 459 -70.73 -10.43 25.06
N ASP A 460 -71.38 -9.89 24.03
CA ASP A 460 -72.84 -9.84 23.76
C ASP A 460 -73.60 -8.84 24.66
N GLU A 461 -74.13 -7.77 24.05
CA GLU A 461 -75.39 -7.08 24.36
C GLU A 461 -75.54 -5.77 23.54
N GLY A 462 -76.54 -5.77 22.65
CA GLY A 462 -76.99 -4.60 21.90
C GLY A 462 -77.67 -3.56 22.80
N TYR A 463 -77.71 -2.31 22.34
CA TYR A 463 -78.11 -1.07 23.05
C TYR A 463 -76.98 -0.29 23.75
N SER A 464 -75.78 -0.84 23.84
CA SER A 464 -74.58 -0.07 24.20
C SER A 464 -73.65 0.19 23.02
N THR A 465 -74.08 -0.03 21.77
CA THR A 465 -73.20 0.12 20.60
C THR A 465 -72.75 1.58 20.45
N CYS A 466 -73.62 2.59 20.49
CA CYS A 466 -73.18 3.98 20.26
C CYS A 466 -72.34 4.60 21.39
N ARG A 467 -72.56 4.22 22.66
CA ARG A 467 -71.75 4.70 23.80
C ARG A 467 -70.42 3.96 23.90
N CYS A 468 -70.43 2.65 23.67
CA CYS A 468 -69.22 1.84 23.59
C CYS A 468 -68.40 2.19 22.34
N GLU A 469 -69.04 2.48 21.20
CA GLU A 469 -68.41 2.99 19.98
C GLU A 469 -67.82 4.37 20.19
N ARG A 470 -68.51 5.31 20.87
CA ARG A 470 -67.89 6.59 21.26
C ARG A 470 -66.68 6.39 22.14
N THR A 471 -66.77 5.60 23.20
CA THR A 471 -65.59 5.32 24.03
C THR A 471 -64.49 4.60 23.27
N LYS A 472 -64.82 3.71 22.31
CA LYS A 472 -63.84 3.05 21.44
C LYS A 472 -63.19 4.04 20.47
N VAL A 473 -63.96 4.95 19.90
CA VAL A 473 -63.49 6.03 19.01
C VAL A 473 -62.62 7.00 19.80
N ASP A 474 -63.03 7.41 21.00
CA ASP A 474 -62.27 8.28 21.89
C ASP A 474 -60.94 7.61 22.29
N THR A 475 -60.98 6.32 22.68
CA THR A 475 -59.74 5.57 22.94
C THR A 475 -58.86 5.41 21.71
N ALA A 476 -59.45 5.26 20.51
CA ALA A 476 -58.68 5.17 19.27
C ALA A 476 -58.05 6.51 18.90
N THR A 477 -58.75 7.63 19.13
CA THR A 477 -58.19 8.98 18.93
C THR A 477 -57.07 9.27 19.91
N ASP A 478 -57.19 8.86 21.17
CA ASP A 478 -56.13 9.01 22.17
C ASP A 478 -54.88 8.19 21.81
N VAL A 479 -55.06 6.94 21.38
CA VAL A 479 -53.95 6.09 20.92
C VAL A 479 -53.27 6.69 19.69
N LEU A 480 -54.03 7.23 18.74
CA LEU A 480 -53.47 7.91 17.58
C LEU A 480 -52.73 9.20 17.96
N HIS A 481 -53.23 9.95 18.94
CA HIS A 481 -52.56 11.15 19.44
C HIS A 481 -51.21 10.83 20.08
N VAL A 482 -51.17 9.84 20.99
CA VAL A 482 -49.93 9.37 21.61
C VAL A 482 -48.93 8.85 20.56
N SER A 483 -49.43 8.17 19.52
CA SER A 483 -48.57 7.71 18.42
C SER A 483 -47.99 8.86 17.60
N GLU A 484 -48.76 9.94 17.41
CA GLU A 484 -48.30 11.14 16.72
C GLU A 484 -47.26 11.91 17.55
N GLU A 485 -47.49 12.07 18.85
CA GLU A 485 -46.53 12.68 19.77
C GLU A 485 -45.18 11.94 19.72
N GLY A 486 -45.22 10.60 19.80
CA GLY A 486 -44.01 9.77 19.67
C GLY A 486 -43.31 9.93 18.32
N TYR A 487 -44.05 10.04 17.22
CA TYR A 487 -43.48 10.34 15.90
C TYR A 487 -42.80 11.72 15.86
N LEU A 488 -43.44 12.75 16.41
CA LEU A 488 -42.91 14.11 16.41
C LEU A 488 -41.64 14.21 17.26
N ASP A 489 -41.59 13.56 18.41
CA ASP A 489 -40.41 13.54 19.27
C ASP A 489 -39.25 12.76 18.63
N LEU A 490 -39.54 11.66 17.94
CA LEU A 490 -38.55 10.95 17.14
C LEU A 490 -37.97 11.85 16.04
N VAL A 491 -38.82 12.55 15.28
CA VAL A 491 -38.37 13.44 14.20
C VAL A 491 -37.55 14.61 14.75
N LYS A 492 -37.92 15.20 15.89
CA LYS A 492 -37.11 16.23 16.56
C LYS A 492 -35.75 15.70 16.97
N SER A 493 -35.71 14.52 17.62
CA SER A 493 -34.44 13.90 18.05
C SER A 493 -33.52 13.61 16.87
N ILE A 494 -34.05 13.09 15.76
CA ILE A 494 -33.28 12.86 14.53
C ILE A 494 -32.79 14.19 13.94
N ALA A 495 -33.63 15.22 13.91
CA ALA A 495 -33.25 16.54 13.40
C ALA A 495 -32.12 17.18 14.21
N GLU A 496 -32.17 17.06 15.53
CA GLU A 496 -31.11 17.53 16.45
C GLU A 496 -29.80 16.75 16.22
N GLN A 497 -29.86 15.42 16.14
CA GLN A 497 -28.69 14.57 15.88
C GLN A 497 -28.04 14.87 14.52
N LEU A 498 -28.84 15.17 13.50
CA LEU A 498 -28.36 15.53 12.17
C LEU A 498 -28.04 17.03 12.00
N GLN A 499 -28.26 17.83 13.05
CA GLN A 499 -28.03 19.28 13.11
C GLN A 499 -28.86 20.07 12.08
N LEU A 500 -30.09 19.64 11.83
CA LEU A 500 -31.00 20.22 10.83
C LEU A 500 -31.99 21.25 11.41
N GLY A 501 -31.97 21.48 12.74
CA GLY A 501 -32.83 22.44 13.41
C GLY A 501 -34.32 22.04 13.36
N THR A 502 -35.20 23.03 13.36
CA THR A 502 -36.66 22.79 13.29
C THR A 502 -37.09 22.48 11.86
N LEU A 503 -37.76 21.34 11.67
CA LEU A 503 -38.18 20.86 10.35
C LEU A 503 -39.65 21.22 10.06
N PRO A 504 -40.01 21.51 8.80
CA PRO A 504 -41.41 21.72 8.41
C PRO A 504 -42.23 20.43 8.63
N GLY A 505 -43.55 20.52 8.81
CA GLY A 505 -44.37 19.33 9.06
C GLY A 505 -44.35 18.75 10.48
N GLN A 506 -43.66 19.41 11.43
CA GLN A 506 -43.64 19.04 12.87
C GLN A 506 -44.90 19.49 13.66
N ARG A 507 -45.97 19.92 12.97
CA ARG A 507 -47.24 20.28 13.61
C ARG A 507 -48.10 19.03 13.81
N SER A 508 -48.92 19.03 14.86
CA SER A 508 -49.88 17.95 15.14
C SER A 508 -51.07 18.00 14.17
N LEU A 509 -51.55 16.82 13.78
CA LEU A 509 -52.72 16.62 12.91
C LEU A 509 -54.05 16.73 13.66
N THR A 510 -54.04 16.70 15.00
CA THR A 510 -55.24 16.65 15.86
C THR A 510 -56.22 17.79 15.57
N TYR A 511 -55.73 18.98 15.26
CA TYR A 511 -56.54 20.18 14.99
C TYR A 511 -56.40 20.71 13.55
N ALA A 512 -55.77 19.95 12.65
CA ALA A 512 -55.52 20.36 11.27
C ALA A 512 -56.77 20.17 10.39
N SER A 513 -57.10 21.17 9.56
CA SER A 513 -58.15 21.06 8.54
C SER A 513 -57.76 20.07 7.44
N ALA A 514 -58.71 19.60 6.62
CA ALA A 514 -58.40 18.66 5.54
C ALA A 514 -57.33 19.19 4.56
N LEU A 515 -57.37 20.50 4.23
CA LEU A 515 -56.36 21.16 3.40
C LEU A 515 -54.99 21.20 4.10
N ASP A 516 -54.97 21.46 5.42
CA ASP A 516 -53.75 21.49 6.22
C ASP A 516 -53.14 20.09 6.42
N ARG A 517 -53.95 19.03 6.38
CA ARG A 517 -53.44 17.65 6.44
C ARG A 517 -52.67 17.29 5.18
N ASP A 518 -53.15 17.71 4.01
CA ASP A 518 -52.45 17.48 2.74
C ASP A 518 -51.15 18.30 2.63
N THR A 519 -51.13 19.53 3.15
CA THR A 519 -49.91 20.33 3.24
C THR A 519 -48.91 19.71 4.22
N LEU A 520 -49.35 19.32 5.41
CA LEU A 520 -48.50 18.65 6.41
C LEU A 520 -47.96 17.31 5.89
N GLN A 521 -48.75 16.54 5.15
CA GLN A 521 -48.27 15.30 4.55
C GLN A 521 -47.17 15.55 3.52
N ARG A 522 -47.29 16.60 2.69
CA ARG A 522 -46.25 17.01 1.75
C ARG A 522 -44.98 17.49 2.47
N GLU A 523 -45.13 18.32 3.50
CA GLU A 523 -44.00 18.79 4.31
C GLU A 523 -43.28 17.62 5.00
N ARG A 524 -44.01 16.66 5.59
CA ARG A 524 -43.43 15.46 6.21
C ARG A 524 -42.68 14.59 5.19
N ARG A 525 -43.19 14.43 3.96
CA ARG A 525 -42.48 13.73 2.89
C ARG A 525 -41.18 14.44 2.50
N GLN A 526 -41.24 15.76 2.32
CA GLN A 526 -40.04 16.57 2.04
C GLN A 526 -38.98 16.45 3.14
N VAL A 527 -39.41 16.43 4.42
CA VAL A 527 -38.52 16.18 5.54
C VAL A 527 -37.88 14.80 5.48
N ILE A 528 -38.65 13.75 5.19
CA ILE A 528 -38.09 12.40 5.04
C ILE A 528 -37.02 12.37 3.95
N ASP A 529 -37.25 13.03 2.82
CA ASP A 529 -36.28 13.11 1.73
C ASP A 529 -35.02 13.89 2.13
N LEU A 530 -35.17 15.00 2.85
CA LEU A 530 -34.06 15.79 3.37
C LEU A 530 -33.23 14.98 4.39
N LEU A 531 -33.89 14.27 5.30
CA LEU A 531 -33.24 13.37 6.26
C LEU A 531 -32.45 12.27 5.55
N ARG A 532 -33.06 11.65 4.52
CA ARG A 532 -32.39 10.62 3.70
C ARG A 532 -31.15 11.17 2.99
N GLN A 533 -31.25 12.36 2.38
CA GLN A 533 -30.12 13.00 1.72
C GLN A 533 -28.99 13.33 2.71
N ARG A 534 -29.33 13.83 3.89
CA ARG A 534 -28.34 14.14 4.93
C ARG A 534 -27.63 12.89 5.43
N ILE A 535 -28.38 11.81 5.67
CA ILE A 535 -27.82 10.51 6.09
C ILE A 535 -26.92 9.95 4.98
N ALA A 536 -27.35 9.99 3.71
CA ALA A 536 -26.54 9.53 2.59
C ALA A 536 -25.22 10.32 2.46
N ALA A 537 -25.27 11.65 2.61
CA ALA A 537 -24.07 12.49 2.59
C ALA A 537 -23.09 12.15 3.73
N LEU A 538 -23.62 11.87 4.93
CA LEU A 538 -22.80 11.42 6.06
C LEU A 538 -22.21 10.03 5.82
N GLN A 539 -22.98 9.10 5.25
CA GLN A 539 -22.49 7.76 4.88
C GLN A 539 -21.35 7.85 3.85
N GLU A 540 -21.48 8.68 2.81
CA GLU A 540 -20.41 8.93 1.86
C GLU A 540 -19.17 9.54 2.51
N GLN A 541 -19.37 10.51 3.42
CA GLN A 541 -18.26 11.14 4.13
C GLN A 541 -17.52 10.15 5.03
N VAL A 542 -18.26 9.27 5.74
CA VAL A 542 -17.67 8.20 6.55
C VAL A 542 -16.91 7.23 5.65
N HIS A 543 -17.49 6.79 4.54
CA HIS A 543 -16.83 5.88 3.61
C HIS A 543 -15.53 6.46 3.04
N ARG A 544 -15.52 7.75 2.66
CA ARG A 544 -14.30 8.44 2.21
C ARG A 544 -13.23 8.51 3.31
N LYS A 545 -13.64 8.75 4.56
CA LYS A 545 -12.72 8.75 5.72
C LYS A 545 -12.17 7.36 6.00
N GLU A 546 -12.98 6.30 5.92
CA GLU A 546 -12.55 4.91 6.05
C GLU A 546 -11.53 4.54 4.97
N GLN A 547 -11.78 4.91 3.71
CA GLN A 547 -10.83 4.70 2.62
C GLN A 547 -9.50 5.44 2.85
N LEU A 548 -9.56 6.67 3.36
CA LEU A 548 -8.38 7.46 3.69
C LEU A 548 -7.60 6.82 4.85
N LEU A 549 -8.28 6.35 5.90
CA LEU A 549 -7.64 5.62 7.00
C LEU A 549 -7.00 4.32 6.51
N ALA A 550 -7.67 3.55 5.66
CA ALA A 550 -7.10 2.35 5.05
C ALA A 550 -5.86 2.66 4.18
N ASN A 551 -5.80 3.84 3.55
CA ASN A 551 -4.59 4.31 2.86
C ASN A 551 -3.47 4.60 3.86
N TYR A 552 -3.76 5.31 4.95
CA TYR A 552 -2.78 5.57 6.00
C TYR A 552 -2.27 4.30 6.67
N GLU A 553 -3.13 3.32 6.93
CA GLU A 553 -2.71 2.01 7.45
C GLU A 553 -1.73 1.31 6.50
N ARG A 554 -2.01 1.35 5.18
CA ARG A 554 -1.09 0.80 4.17
C ARG A 554 0.24 1.55 4.13
N ASP A 555 0.22 2.87 4.26
CA ASP A 555 1.44 3.67 4.29
C ASP A 555 2.25 3.45 5.58
N MET A 556 1.59 3.26 6.73
CA MET A 556 2.25 2.85 7.98
C MET A 556 2.88 1.46 7.87
N CYS A 557 2.22 0.50 7.21
CA CYS A 557 2.82 -0.80 6.90
C CYS A 557 4.05 -0.68 5.98
N ARG A 558 4.02 0.23 5.01
CA ARG A 558 5.19 0.50 4.15
C ARG A 558 6.32 1.15 4.92
N LEU A 559 6.01 2.09 5.82
CA LEU A 559 7.00 2.76 6.65
C LEU A 559 7.70 1.77 7.59
N THR A 560 6.94 0.91 8.28
CA THR A 560 7.50 -0.13 9.15
C THR A 560 8.39 -1.11 8.38
N GLN A 561 8.02 -1.49 7.15
CA GLN A 561 8.88 -2.29 6.27
C GLN A 561 10.16 -1.54 5.88
N ALA A 562 10.06 -0.25 5.54
CA ALA A 562 11.22 0.57 5.21
C ALA A 562 12.16 0.74 6.43
N GLU A 563 11.62 0.94 7.62
CA GLU A 563 12.38 0.99 8.88
C GLU A 563 13.11 -0.32 9.14
N ALA A 564 12.45 -1.48 8.94
CA ALA A 564 13.10 -2.79 9.07
C ALA A 564 14.26 -2.97 8.06
N LEU A 565 14.08 -2.52 6.82
CA LEU A 565 15.15 -2.53 5.82
C LEU A 565 16.31 -1.61 6.20
N VAL A 566 16.01 -0.41 6.72
CA VAL A 566 17.05 0.52 7.22
C VAL A 566 17.80 -0.08 8.40
N ALA A 567 17.11 -0.74 9.34
CA ALA A 567 17.76 -1.42 10.46
C ALA A 567 18.70 -2.54 9.98
N LEU A 568 18.25 -3.38 9.04
CA LEU A 568 19.07 -4.44 8.47
C LEU A 568 20.29 -3.89 7.71
N LYS A 569 20.13 -2.79 6.96
CA LYS A 569 21.25 -2.10 6.31
C LYS A 569 22.18 -1.43 7.32
N GLY A 570 21.65 -0.91 8.41
CA GLY A 570 22.41 -0.39 9.55
C GLY A 570 23.32 -1.46 10.15
N GLU A 571 22.77 -2.65 10.44
CA GLU A 571 23.55 -3.78 10.96
C GLU A 571 24.64 -4.23 9.98
N GLN A 572 24.34 -4.29 8.68
CA GLN A 572 25.35 -4.58 7.65
C GLN A 572 26.50 -3.57 7.67
N ILE A 573 26.18 -2.28 7.81
CA ILE A 573 27.18 -1.21 7.89
C ILE A 573 28.00 -1.32 9.19
N GLU A 574 27.37 -1.59 10.34
CA GLU A 574 28.06 -1.79 11.62
C GLU A 574 29.00 -2.99 11.60
N ASN A 575 28.59 -4.09 10.98
CA ASN A 575 29.45 -5.27 10.76
C ASN A 575 30.66 -4.92 9.87
N MET A 576 30.44 -4.16 8.80
CA MET A 576 31.53 -3.65 7.95
C MET A 576 32.49 -2.74 8.74
N PHE A 577 31.97 -1.85 9.58
CA PHE A 577 32.80 -1.01 10.45
C PHE A 577 33.60 -1.83 11.47
N SER A 578 33.00 -2.85 12.07
CA SER A 578 33.66 -3.74 13.01
C SER A 578 34.80 -4.52 12.34
N ASN A 579 34.56 -5.02 11.13
CA ASN A 579 35.58 -5.68 10.30
C ASN A 579 36.73 -4.72 9.95
N LEU A 580 36.42 -3.49 9.55
CA LEU A 580 37.43 -2.47 9.25
C LEU A 580 38.28 -2.14 10.49
N ARG A 581 37.66 -1.96 11.67
CA ARG A 581 38.39 -1.74 12.93
C ARG A 581 39.27 -2.93 13.32
N SER A 582 38.77 -4.16 13.12
CA SER A 582 39.57 -5.37 13.33
C SER A 582 40.77 -5.42 12.40
N LYS A 583 40.58 -5.07 11.11
CA LYS A 583 41.67 -5.03 10.13
C LYS A 583 42.67 -3.91 10.44
N GLU A 584 42.21 -2.75 10.89
CA GLU A 584 43.07 -1.67 11.34
C GLU A 584 43.92 -2.06 12.56
N SER A 585 43.32 -2.79 13.51
CA SER A 585 44.02 -3.35 14.66
C SER A 585 45.07 -4.39 14.23
N GLU A 586 44.71 -5.29 13.31
CA GLU A 586 45.62 -6.28 12.72
C GLU A 586 46.81 -5.60 12.02
N ILE A 587 46.56 -4.58 11.19
CA ILE A 587 47.61 -3.79 10.52
C ILE A 587 48.54 -3.13 11.55
N SER A 588 47.98 -2.59 12.64
CA SER A 588 48.76 -1.96 13.70
C SER A 588 49.68 -2.96 14.41
N LEU A 589 49.18 -4.16 14.72
CA LEU A 589 49.97 -5.26 15.28
C LEU A 589 51.07 -5.72 14.31
N LEU A 590 50.76 -5.88 13.03
CA LEU A 590 51.74 -6.26 12.01
C LEU A 590 52.82 -5.19 11.83
N ARG A 591 52.46 -3.91 11.83
CA ARG A 591 53.43 -2.79 11.80
C ARG A 591 54.33 -2.81 13.04
N HIS A 592 53.77 -3.11 14.21
CA HIS A 592 54.54 -3.23 15.45
C HIS A 592 55.53 -4.41 15.39
N ALA A 593 55.08 -5.60 15.00
CA ALA A 593 55.94 -6.78 14.84
C ALA A 593 57.05 -6.55 13.79
N LEU A 594 56.72 -5.89 12.68
CA LEU A 594 57.70 -5.48 11.67
C LEU A 594 58.74 -4.50 12.23
N LYS A 595 58.33 -3.58 13.12
CA LYS A 595 59.25 -2.65 13.78
C LYS A 595 60.18 -3.41 14.74
N GLN A 596 59.64 -4.32 15.55
CA GLN A 596 60.43 -5.16 16.46
C GLN A 596 61.47 -6.01 15.72
N THR A 597 61.06 -6.74 14.68
CA THR A 597 62.00 -7.56 13.87
C THR A 597 63.09 -6.71 13.20
N ARG A 598 62.80 -5.47 12.81
CA ARG A 598 63.82 -4.53 12.32
C ARG A 598 64.80 -4.09 13.42
N GLU A 599 64.30 -3.82 14.62
CA GLU A 599 65.13 -3.47 15.79
C GLU A 599 66.04 -4.64 16.18
N GLU A 600 65.49 -5.86 16.29
CA GLU A 600 66.26 -7.10 16.53
C GLU A 600 67.35 -7.30 15.47
N LEU A 601 67.03 -7.14 14.19
CA LEU A 601 68.01 -7.23 13.10
C LEU A 601 69.12 -6.17 13.23
N MET A 602 68.77 -4.95 13.64
CA MET A 602 69.76 -3.88 13.84
C MET A 602 70.65 -4.18 15.05
N GLU A 603 70.10 -4.75 16.12
CA GLU A 603 70.87 -5.23 17.27
C GLU A 603 71.80 -6.39 16.90
N GLU A 604 71.32 -7.39 16.16
CA GLU A 604 72.15 -8.47 15.63
C GLU A 604 73.28 -7.94 14.76
N LYS A 605 73.00 -6.98 13.86
CA LYS A 605 74.03 -6.32 13.05
C LYS A 605 75.06 -5.59 13.92
N ARG A 606 74.63 -4.89 14.97
CA ARG A 606 75.54 -4.24 15.95
C ARG A 606 76.38 -5.26 16.71
N LEU A 607 75.77 -6.34 17.20
CA LEU A 607 76.46 -7.44 17.90
C LEU A 607 77.44 -8.16 16.98
N PHE A 608 77.06 -8.41 15.73
CA PHE A 608 77.92 -9.00 14.71
C PHE A 608 79.12 -8.10 14.38
N ALA A 609 78.90 -6.79 14.22
CA ALA A 609 79.97 -5.82 14.02
C ALA A 609 80.92 -5.77 15.23
N ALA A 610 80.39 -5.78 16.46
CA ALA A 610 81.19 -5.85 17.69
C ALA A 610 82.00 -7.16 17.78
N LYS A 611 81.42 -8.30 17.39
CA LYS A 611 82.09 -9.60 17.35
C LYS A 611 83.19 -9.64 16.28
N LYS A 612 82.94 -9.07 15.10
CA LYS A 612 83.93 -8.92 14.02
C LYS A 612 85.12 -8.06 14.48
N GLY A 613 84.85 -6.95 15.19
CA GLY A 613 85.86 -6.09 15.80
C GLY A 613 86.70 -6.76 16.92
N ARG A 614 86.14 -7.77 17.62
CA ARG A 614 86.91 -8.60 18.57
C ARG A 614 87.77 -9.64 17.84
N THR A 615 87.25 -10.30 16.80
CA THR A 615 88.01 -11.29 16.03
C THR A 615 89.18 -10.68 15.25
N THR A 616 89.08 -9.43 14.78
CA THR A 616 90.22 -8.75 14.13
C THR A 616 91.33 -8.42 15.13
N LYS A 617 90.99 -8.06 16.38
CA LYS A 617 91.97 -7.91 17.47
C LYS A 617 92.63 -9.24 17.84
N THR A 618 91.88 -10.33 17.90
CA THR A 618 92.43 -11.68 18.17
C THR A 618 93.29 -12.22 17.00
N SER A 619 92.91 -11.97 15.75
CA SER A 619 93.71 -12.38 14.57
C SER A 619 95.00 -11.58 14.39
N GLN A 620 95.04 -10.29 14.78
CA GLN A 620 96.28 -9.52 14.81
C GLN A 620 97.23 -10.03 15.91
N GLN A 621 96.70 -10.49 17.04
CA GLN A 621 97.48 -11.07 18.14
C GLN A 621 98.04 -12.47 17.78
N ILE A 622 97.32 -13.29 17.02
CA ILE A 622 97.80 -14.60 16.55
C ILE A 622 98.87 -14.46 15.44
N ARG A 623 98.76 -13.46 14.54
CA ARG A 623 99.79 -13.20 13.51
C ARG A 623 101.13 -12.73 14.08
N ALA A 624 101.13 -11.98 15.18
CA ALA A 624 102.35 -11.54 15.86
C ALA A 624 103.14 -12.68 16.54
N ILE A 625 102.44 -13.76 16.93
CA ILE A 625 103.07 -14.93 17.59
C ILE A 625 103.61 -15.93 16.55
N SER A 626 103.00 -16.01 15.36
CA SER A 626 103.38 -16.97 14.31
C SER A 626 104.63 -16.61 13.47
N SER A 627 105.09 -15.35 13.49
CA SER A 627 106.27 -14.92 12.69
C SER A 627 107.62 -15.06 13.42
N ALA A 628 107.62 -15.51 14.69
CA ALA A 628 108.83 -15.65 15.51
C ALA A 628 109.36 -17.09 15.64
N ALA A 629 108.69 -18.09 15.06
CA ALA A 629 109.07 -19.49 15.22
C ALA A 629 109.30 -20.20 13.88
N ARG A 630 110.57 -20.61 13.68
CA ARG A 630 111.07 -21.67 12.78
C ARG A 630 111.48 -21.26 11.35
N ARG A 631 112.73 -20.82 11.24
CA ARG A 631 113.65 -21.23 10.16
C ARG A 631 114.50 -22.40 10.69
N LYS A 632 114.31 -23.62 10.15
CA LYS A 632 115.35 -24.66 9.99
C LYS A 632 114.74 -25.94 9.40
N GLU A 633 115.41 -26.43 8.35
CA GLU A 633 115.44 -27.82 7.82
C GLU A 633 114.13 -28.38 7.24
N SER A 634 114.07 -29.29 6.26
CA SER A 634 114.95 -29.83 5.21
C SER A 634 114.19 -31.07 4.69
N HIS A 635 113.93 -31.15 3.38
CA HIS A 635 113.58 -32.32 2.55
C HIS A 635 112.59 -33.42 3.01
N GLY A 636 111.65 -33.76 2.09
CA GLY A 636 110.99 -35.08 2.02
C GLY A 636 109.63 -35.06 1.29
N SER A 637 109.58 -35.65 0.09
CA SER A 637 108.33 -35.95 -0.66
C SER A 637 107.71 -37.32 -0.20
N PRO A 638 106.70 -37.89 -0.88
CA PRO A 638 105.27 -37.79 -0.54
C PRO A 638 104.63 -39.15 -0.18
N GLN A 639 103.56 -39.17 0.64
CA GLN A 639 102.33 -39.99 0.39
C GLN A 639 101.31 -39.93 1.55
N SER A 640 100.04 -39.88 1.13
CA SER A 640 98.79 -40.40 1.75
C SER A 640 98.45 -40.10 3.21
N SER A 641 97.29 -39.48 3.44
CA SER A 641 96.07 -40.21 3.88
C SER A 641 94.93 -39.28 4.32
N SER A 642 93.74 -39.62 3.81
CA SER A 642 92.39 -39.57 4.42
C SER A 642 92.00 -38.49 5.43
N GLY A 643 90.87 -37.83 5.13
CA GLY A 643 89.79 -37.66 6.11
C GLY A 643 89.38 -36.22 6.39
N THR A 644 88.25 -35.76 5.83
CA THR A 644 87.18 -35.01 6.52
C THR A 644 86.08 -34.55 5.54
N GLU A 645 85.17 -35.44 5.17
CA GLU A 645 83.89 -35.07 4.49
C GLU A 645 82.70 -34.89 5.45
N GLN A 646 82.90 -34.98 6.77
CA GLN A 646 81.78 -34.96 7.72
C GLN A 646 81.29 -33.57 8.16
N ARG A 647 81.94 -32.47 7.79
CA ARG A 647 81.57 -31.13 8.31
C ARG A 647 80.59 -30.31 7.46
N LYS A 648 80.08 -30.82 6.33
CA LYS A 648 79.14 -30.08 5.45
C LYS A 648 77.69 -30.58 5.47
N LYS A 649 77.35 -31.67 6.18
CA LYS A 649 76.00 -32.29 6.14
C LYS A 649 75.01 -31.78 7.20
N GLU A 650 75.45 -31.11 8.26
CA GLU A 650 74.54 -30.55 9.29
C GLU A 650 73.73 -29.31 8.87
N PRO A 651 74.30 -28.30 8.16
CA PRO A 651 73.51 -27.12 7.80
C PRO A 651 72.45 -27.43 6.74
N LEU A 652 72.72 -28.37 5.83
CA LEU A 652 71.75 -28.80 4.81
C LEU A 652 70.55 -29.54 5.39
N LYS A 653 70.73 -30.36 6.44
CA LYS A 653 69.61 -31.04 7.12
C LYS A 653 68.74 -30.06 7.90
N LYS A 654 69.34 -29.05 8.55
CA LYS A 654 68.57 -27.99 9.24
C LYS A 654 67.76 -27.16 8.24
N GLN A 655 68.36 -26.75 7.13
CA GLN A 655 67.67 -25.99 6.08
C GLN A 655 66.56 -26.79 5.39
N GLN A 656 66.72 -28.11 5.27
CA GLN A 656 65.71 -29.02 4.71
C GLN A 656 64.55 -29.30 5.68
N CYS A 657 64.81 -29.34 6.99
CA CYS A 657 63.76 -29.43 8.01
C CYS A 657 62.96 -28.11 8.10
N GLU A 658 63.64 -26.97 8.08
CA GLU A 658 63.02 -25.65 8.11
C GLU A 658 62.17 -25.40 6.85
N SER A 659 62.67 -25.79 5.68
CA SER A 659 61.89 -25.75 4.43
C SER A 659 60.65 -26.67 4.45
N LYS A 660 60.72 -27.81 5.16
CA LYS A 660 59.55 -28.70 5.34
C LYS A 660 58.52 -28.11 6.30
N ILE A 661 58.96 -27.45 7.37
CA ILE A 661 58.07 -26.78 8.34
C ILE A 661 57.34 -25.63 7.64
N LEU A 662 58.06 -24.77 6.92
CA LEU A 662 57.47 -23.64 6.18
C LEU A 662 56.50 -24.09 5.09
N ARG A 663 56.78 -25.21 4.40
CA ARG A 663 55.82 -25.81 3.44
C ARG A 663 54.56 -26.32 4.13
N ASN A 664 54.70 -26.99 5.28
CA ASN A 664 53.55 -27.48 6.05
C ASN A 664 52.71 -26.34 6.62
N GLU A 665 53.33 -25.25 7.07
CA GLU A 665 52.63 -24.06 7.55
C GLU A 665 51.88 -23.36 6.40
N ARG A 666 52.52 -23.21 5.23
CA ARG A 666 51.85 -22.70 4.03
C ARG A 666 50.67 -23.57 3.60
N CYS A 667 50.82 -24.89 3.63
CA CYS A 667 49.72 -25.83 3.34
C CYS A 667 48.57 -25.77 4.37
N ARG A 668 48.88 -25.43 5.64
CA ARG A 668 47.85 -25.19 6.67
C ARG A 668 47.16 -23.84 6.50
N TYR A 669 47.89 -22.82 6.05
CA TYR A 669 47.33 -21.51 5.71
C TYR A 669 46.44 -21.58 4.46
N GLU A 670 46.89 -22.24 3.39
CA GLU A 670 46.11 -22.46 2.18
C GLU A 670 44.83 -23.25 2.48
N ARG A 671 44.89 -24.31 3.31
CA ARG A 671 43.68 -25.06 3.73
C ARG A 671 42.69 -24.23 4.57
N ARG A 672 43.19 -23.30 5.40
CA ARG A 672 42.32 -22.42 6.21
C ARG A 672 41.63 -21.35 5.37
N TYR A 673 42.28 -20.88 4.30
CA TYR A 673 41.71 -19.88 3.41
C TYR A 673 40.87 -20.47 2.27
N SER A 674 41.21 -21.69 1.78
CA SER A 674 40.40 -22.37 0.77
C SER A 674 39.04 -22.82 1.31
N GLY A 675 38.97 -23.22 2.60
CA GLY A 675 37.70 -23.52 3.26
C GLY A 675 36.77 -22.31 3.38
N GLY A 676 37.31 -21.11 3.60
CA GLY A 676 36.52 -19.88 3.64
C GLY A 676 36.01 -19.44 2.27
N THR A 677 36.71 -19.76 1.17
CA THR A 677 36.23 -19.50 -0.19
C THR A 677 35.16 -20.49 -0.65
N GLU A 678 35.16 -21.72 -0.13
CA GLU A 678 34.09 -22.71 -0.36
C GLU A 678 32.80 -22.37 0.43
N GLU A 679 32.91 -21.72 1.59
CA GLU A 679 31.75 -21.21 2.34
C GLU A 679 31.13 -19.96 1.70
N ILE A 680 31.93 -19.11 1.04
CA ILE A 680 31.43 -17.90 0.35
C ILE A 680 30.85 -18.21 -1.04
N THR A 681 31.29 -19.29 -1.70
CA THR A 681 30.75 -19.71 -3.01
C THR A 681 29.45 -20.51 -2.92
N ASN A 682 29.07 -20.99 -1.72
CA ASN A 682 27.78 -21.65 -1.47
C ASN A 682 26.64 -20.69 -1.10
N LEU A 683 26.88 -19.38 -1.05
CA LEU A 683 25.82 -18.36 -0.98
C LEU A 683 25.50 -17.86 -2.39
N ARG A 684 24.76 -18.68 -3.14
CA ARG A 684 24.12 -18.26 -4.40
C ARG A 684 22.94 -17.34 -4.07
N PRO A 685 22.75 -16.22 -4.78
CA PRO A 685 21.61 -15.34 -4.59
C PRO A 685 20.39 -15.94 -5.31
N ASP A 686 19.66 -16.82 -4.64
CA ASP A 686 18.26 -17.09 -4.96
C ASP A 686 17.38 -16.23 -4.05
N ALA A 687 17.22 -14.96 -4.44
CA ALA A 687 16.12 -14.11 -4.02
C ALA A 687 16.03 -12.93 -4.99
N LEU A 688 15.01 -12.99 -5.84
CA LEU A 688 14.31 -11.82 -6.38
C LEU A 688 13.74 -10.98 -5.23
#